data_AF-A0A7S6W0P4-F1
#
_entry.id   AF-A0A7S6W0P4-F1
#
_cell.length_a   1.000
_cell.length_b   1.000
_cell.length_c   1.000
_cell.angle_alpha   90.00
_cell.angle_beta   90.00
_cell.angle_gamma   90.00
#
_symmetry.space_group_name_H-M   'P 1'
#
loop_
_entity.id
_entity.type
_entity.pdbx_description
1 polymer ?
#
loop_
_entity_poly.entity_id
_entity_poly.type
_entity_poly.pdbx_seq_one_letter_code
_entity_poly.pdbx_strand_id
1 'polypeptide(L)'
;MAKKTIAKFDISATAPEGFEHEPDATGGFWCHKPLNTLPPGDFISPYSRHKTLPTPGIEKRKAWIIGGGVGGLAAAFYLIRDGHMPAENITILEEMRVEGGSMDGAGNPEDGYIIRGGREMNWNYDTLWDLFQDIPALELPEGYSVLDEYRMINDNDPNYSKARLINKSGEILDSEDLGLSKSQQWELIRLMLKRKEELDDTSIEEYFSEGFLQSNFWFLFRTMFAFKNCHSLLETKLYLHRFLDSIDGFGDMSVLLFPKYNQYDTFIKPLTDFLREKGVKFTFEARVDDLDISFTGDKKTVTGIQAVIKGKEQYIEVGKNDLVFALTGSMTEQTGYAGMDNAPELNCERHDPGSESGWNLWKNLAKKSPVFGKPEKFYGDVDKSIWESATLTCKPSPLVDKLKTLSVNDPYSGRTVTGGIVTFTDSNWLLSVTCNRQPHFPDQPDDTLVLWVYGLLMDKQGNRVNKTMPECTGKEILTELCHHLGIEDQLDEVIANTKIRIALMPYITAQFMPRAAGDRPRVVPEGCTNLGLVGQFVETRNDIIFTMEASIRTARIGVYKLLNIPKQVPDISPTQYDIRNIIKGARALNSNKPFIGERMLHRLLDKTYFAHILPPLPEPEETKQTHFEEELRELLGKGGDSIHKFSSWVNSLRENFSSKDK
;
A
#
# COMPACT_ATOMS: atom_id res chain seq x y z
N MET A 1 -25.19 36.64 -1.11
CA MET A 1 -25.50 36.50 -2.56
C MET A 1 -26.84 35.81 -2.68
N ALA A 2 -27.75 36.31 -3.53
CA ALA A 2 -28.99 35.60 -3.81
C ALA A 2 -28.68 34.19 -4.33
N LYS A 3 -29.29 33.14 -3.76
CA LYS A 3 -29.16 31.76 -4.26
C LYS A 3 -29.62 31.76 -5.72
N LYS A 4 -28.69 31.72 -6.68
CA LYS A 4 -29.02 31.39 -8.06
C LYS A 4 -29.64 29.99 -8.02
N THR A 5 -30.92 29.89 -8.37
CA THR A 5 -31.61 28.61 -8.48
C THR A 5 -30.94 27.83 -9.60
N ILE A 6 -30.15 26.80 -9.23
CA ILE A 6 -29.43 25.93 -10.16
C ILE A 6 -30.41 25.17 -11.06
N ALA A 7 -31.58 24.84 -10.50
CA ALA A 7 -32.68 24.19 -11.21
C ALA A 7 -34.03 24.77 -10.77
N LYS A 8 -35.10 24.38 -11.48
CA LYS A 8 -36.50 24.68 -11.08
C LYS A 8 -36.99 23.82 -9.91
N PHE A 9 -36.13 22.95 -9.37
CA PHE A 9 -36.36 22.11 -8.19
C PHE A 9 -35.19 22.28 -7.21
N ASP A 10 -35.40 21.90 -5.96
CA ASP A 10 -34.37 22.02 -4.92
C ASP A 10 -33.27 20.98 -5.09
N ILE A 11 -32.02 21.42 -5.00
CA ILE A 11 -30.83 20.56 -5.04
C ILE A 11 -30.22 20.62 -3.66
N SER A 12 -30.30 19.50 -2.94
CA SER A 12 -29.75 19.37 -1.60
C SER A 12 -28.23 19.50 -1.61
N ALA A 13 -27.69 20.21 -0.62
CA ALA A 13 -26.25 20.26 -0.34
C ALA A 13 -25.76 19.04 0.47
N THR A 14 -26.69 18.21 0.94
CA THR A 14 -26.41 17.01 1.73
C THR A 14 -26.96 15.76 1.04
N ALA A 15 -26.38 14.61 1.35
CA ALA A 15 -26.79 13.33 0.79
C ALA A 15 -28.25 12.98 1.15
N PRO A 16 -28.99 12.35 0.21
CA PRO A 16 -30.35 11.86 0.50
C PRO A 16 -30.34 10.73 1.54
N GLU A 17 -31.50 10.43 2.10
CA GLU A 17 -31.65 9.30 3.02
C GLU A 17 -31.22 7.97 2.37
N GLY A 18 -30.47 7.15 3.09
CA GLY A 18 -29.94 5.88 2.59
C GLY A 18 -28.75 6.00 1.63
N PHE A 19 -28.14 7.18 1.50
CA PHE A 19 -26.95 7.36 0.66
C PHE A 19 -25.72 6.67 1.26
N GLU A 20 -25.14 5.75 0.50
CA GLU A 20 -23.91 5.05 0.86
C GLU A 20 -22.68 5.83 0.37
N HIS A 21 -22.02 6.53 1.30
CA HIS A 21 -20.77 7.26 1.05
C HIS A 21 -19.59 6.32 0.76
N GLU A 22 -19.66 5.07 1.25
CA GLU A 22 -18.64 4.03 1.10
C GLU A 22 -19.34 2.76 0.57
N PRO A 23 -19.75 2.76 -0.71
CA PRO A 23 -20.37 1.60 -1.34
C PRO A 23 -19.42 0.39 -1.29
N ASP A 24 -19.99 -0.80 -1.14
CA ASP A 24 -19.26 -2.08 -1.14
C ASP A 24 -19.51 -2.79 -2.47
N ALA A 25 -18.50 -2.83 -3.34
CA ALA A 25 -18.60 -3.49 -4.64
C ALA A 25 -18.80 -5.01 -4.53
N THR A 26 -18.46 -5.59 -3.37
CA THR A 26 -18.63 -7.03 -3.08
C THR A 26 -19.95 -7.35 -2.39
N GLY A 27 -20.73 -6.34 -1.99
CA GLY A 27 -21.92 -6.50 -1.16
C GLY A 27 -23.16 -7.03 -1.90
N GLY A 28 -23.18 -7.03 -3.24
CA GLY A 28 -24.31 -7.54 -4.00
C GLY A 28 -24.23 -7.33 -5.51
N PHE A 29 -25.22 -7.86 -6.23
CA PHE A 29 -25.31 -7.75 -7.68
C PHE A 29 -25.79 -6.35 -8.10
N TRP A 30 -24.96 -5.62 -8.82
CA TRP A 30 -25.32 -4.32 -9.37
C TRP A 30 -26.13 -4.45 -10.66
N CYS A 31 -27.21 -3.68 -10.78
CA CYS A 31 -27.97 -3.56 -12.02
C CYS A 31 -28.71 -2.22 -12.12
N HIS A 32 -29.09 -1.84 -13.34
CA HIS A 32 -29.93 -0.67 -13.57
C HIS A 32 -31.33 -0.89 -12.99
N LYS A 33 -31.79 0.09 -12.20
CA LYS A 33 -33.14 0.14 -11.63
C LYS A 33 -33.67 1.57 -11.76
N PRO A 34 -35.01 1.77 -11.86
CA PRO A 34 -35.59 3.09 -11.69
C PRO A 34 -35.08 3.71 -10.38
N LEU A 35 -34.70 4.99 -10.41
CA LEU A 35 -34.13 5.76 -9.29
C LEU A 35 -32.67 5.42 -8.89
N ASN A 36 -32.03 4.40 -9.47
CA ASN A 36 -30.59 4.19 -9.31
C ASN A 36 -29.82 5.18 -10.20
N THR A 37 -29.47 6.34 -9.65
CA THR A 37 -28.76 7.43 -10.35
C THR A 37 -27.25 7.43 -10.11
N LEU A 38 -26.79 6.61 -9.17
CA LEU A 38 -25.38 6.47 -8.83
C LEU A 38 -24.72 5.40 -9.71
N PRO A 39 -23.42 5.54 -10.00
CA PRO A 39 -22.70 4.53 -10.76
C PRO A 39 -22.50 3.23 -9.94
N PRO A 40 -21.95 2.16 -10.52
CA PRO A 40 -21.43 1.03 -9.75
C PRO A 40 -20.51 1.49 -8.60
N GLY A 41 -20.49 0.71 -7.51
CA GLY A 41 -19.79 1.09 -6.28
C GLY A 41 -18.28 1.29 -6.44
N ASP A 42 -17.69 0.65 -7.44
CA ASP A 42 -16.28 0.66 -7.85
C ASP A 42 -16.03 1.51 -9.11
N PHE A 43 -16.99 2.33 -9.54
CA PHE A 43 -16.84 3.11 -10.76
C PHE A 43 -15.92 4.32 -10.57
N ILE A 44 -14.68 4.16 -11.01
CA ILE A 44 -13.69 5.22 -11.08
C ILE A 44 -13.69 5.85 -12.47
N SER A 45 -13.95 7.16 -12.54
CA SER A 45 -13.93 7.92 -13.79
C SER A 45 -13.94 9.43 -13.53
N PRO A 46 -13.76 10.27 -14.57
CA PRO A 46 -14.00 11.72 -14.48
C PRO A 46 -15.39 12.10 -13.96
N TYR A 47 -16.41 11.22 -14.07
CA TYR A 47 -17.73 11.45 -13.50
C TYR A 47 -17.70 11.59 -11.97
N SER A 48 -16.79 10.87 -11.32
CA SER A 48 -16.60 10.89 -9.86
C SER A 48 -15.83 12.13 -9.36
N ARG A 49 -15.33 12.99 -10.28
CA ARG A 49 -14.58 14.23 -10.00
C ARG A 49 -15.45 15.47 -9.80
N HIS A 50 -16.77 15.32 -9.76
CA HIS A 50 -17.68 16.45 -9.51
C HIS A 50 -17.40 17.13 -8.16
N LYS A 51 -17.66 18.44 -8.10
CA LYS A 51 -17.54 19.24 -6.88
C LYS A 51 -18.92 19.42 -6.24
N THR A 52 -18.95 19.44 -4.92
CA THR A 52 -20.18 19.55 -4.13
C THR A 52 -20.49 20.99 -3.75
N LEU A 53 -21.75 21.25 -3.37
CA LEU A 53 -22.16 22.52 -2.79
C LEU A 53 -21.58 22.66 -1.36
N PRO A 54 -21.38 23.89 -0.86
CA PRO A 54 -20.92 24.11 0.51
C PRO A 54 -21.81 23.41 1.54
N THR A 55 -21.20 22.68 2.48
CA THR A 55 -21.93 22.00 3.54
C THR A 55 -22.62 23.04 4.45
N PRO A 56 -23.93 22.89 4.77
CA PRO A 56 -24.63 23.88 5.59
C PRO A 56 -23.99 24.09 6.97
N GLY A 57 -23.71 25.35 7.32
CA GLY A 57 -23.16 25.74 8.62
C GLY A 57 -21.67 25.43 8.82
N ILE A 58 -20.97 24.95 7.79
CA ILE A 58 -19.55 24.58 7.86
C ILE A 58 -18.65 25.73 8.30
N GLU A 59 -19.03 26.97 7.99
CA GLU A 59 -18.28 28.18 8.33
C GLU A 59 -18.15 28.43 9.84
N LYS A 60 -19.01 27.81 10.65
CA LYS A 60 -19.04 27.93 12.12
C LYS A 60 -18.44 26.73 12.84
N ARG A 61 -18.05 25.69 12.10
CA ARG A 61 -17.49 24.44 12.65
C ARG A 61 -15.97 24.52 12.62
N LYS A 62 -15.32 23.92 13.62
CA LYS A 62 -13.88 23.65 13.63
C LYS A 62 -13.60 22.20 13.32
N ALA A 63 -12.38 21.92 12.88
CA ALA A 63 -11.86 20.56 12.76
C ALA A 63 -10.52 20.42 13.50
N TRP A 64 -10.43 19.39 14.33
CA TRP A 64 -9.21 18.97 15.02
C TRP A 64 -8.74 17.67 14.42
N ILE A 65 -7.50 17.63 13.93
CA ILE A 65 -6.95 16.47 13.23
C ILE A 65 -5.73 15.99 14.02
N ILE A 66 -5.78 14.77 14.53
CA ILE A 66 -4.72 14.16 15.33
C ILE A 66 -3.85 13.30 14.42
N GLY A 67 -2.59 13.68 14.28
CA GLY A 67 -1.61 13.13 13.36
C GLY A 67 -1.44 14.00 12.10
N GLY A 68 -0.22 14.45 11.85
CA GLY A 68 0.22 15.21 10.68
C GLY A 68 0.80 14.34 9.56
N GLY A 69 0.50 13.04 9.54
CA GLY A 69 0.75 12.16 8.39
C GLY A 69 -0.29 12.35 7.27
N VAL A 70 -0.12 11.66 6.14
CA VAL A 70 -0.97 11.84 4.94
C VAL A 70 -2.46 11.66 5.18
N GLY A 71 -2.88 10.79 6.10
CA GLY A 71 -4.30 10.63 6.44
C GLY A 71 -4.88 11.92 7.04
N GLY A 72 -4.16 12.56 7.96
CA GLY A 72 -4.59 13.82 8.56
C GLY A 72 -4.54 14.97 7.55
N LEU A 73 -3.46 15.08 6.77
CA LEU A 73 -3.34 16.09 5.71
C LEU A 73 -4.43 15.94 4.65
N ALA A 74 -4.75 14.71 4.24
CA ALA A 74 -5.85 14.43 3.33
C ALA A 74 -7.20 14.84 3.92
N ALA A 75 -7.46 14.57 5.20
CA ALA A 75 -8.70 15.00 5.85
C ALA A 75 -8.86 16.53 5.77
N ALA A 76 -7.79 17.29 6.07
CA ALA A 76 -7.79 18.75 5.92
C ALA A 76 -8.08 19.17 4.46
N PHE A 77 -7.44 18.54 3.49
CA PHE A 77 -7.66 18.80 2.07
C PHE A 77 -9.12 18.57 1.65
N TYR A 78 -9.73 17.44 2.00
CA TYR A 78 -11.12 17.14 1.64
C TYR A 78 -12.13 18.02 2.40
N LEU A 79 -11.84 18.42 3.64
CA LEU A 79 -12.65 19.40 4.39
C LEU A 79 -12.70 20.75 3.65
N ILE A 80 -11.57 21.20 3.12
CA ILE A 80 -11.49 22.43 2.33
C ILE A 80 -12.17 22.24 0.97
N ARG A 81 -11.79 21.20 0.22
CA ARG A 81 -12.19 21.04 -1.18
C ARG A 81 -13.67 20.69 -1.36
N ASP A 82 -14.15 19.69 -0.62
CA ASP A 82 -15.50 19.14 -0.80
C ASP A 82 -16.44 19.57 0.33
N GLY A 83 -15.92 19.85 1.52
CA GLY A 83 -16.70 20.41 2.64
C GLY A 83 -16.88 21.93 2.57
N HIS A 84 -16.00 22.64 1.86
CA HIS A 84 -15.91 24.11 1.84
C HIS A 84 -15.67 24.71 3.24
N MET A 85 -14.99 23.98 4.12
CA MET A 85 -14.60 24.48 5.44
C MET A 85 -13.53 25.58 5.29
N PRO A 86 -13.68 26.75 5.95
CA PRO A 86 -12.61 27.74 6.03
C PRO A 86 -11.35 27.11 6.61
N ALA A 87 -10.21 27.26 5.92
CA ALA A 87 -8.98 26.58 6.30
C ALA A 87 -8.48 27.01 7.69
N GLU A 88 -8.73 28.26 8.09
CA GLU A 88 -8.40 28.78 9.41
C GLU A 88 -9.14 28.10 10.57
N ASN A 89 -10.20 27.34 10.27
CA ASN A 89 -10.96 26.54 11.24
C ASN A 89 -10.39 25.13 11.44
N ILE A 90 -9.35 24.75 10.68
CA ILE A 90 -8.71 23.43 10.75
C ILE A 90 -7.40 23.54 11.53
N THR A 91 -7.23 22.67 12.52
CA THR A 91 -5.98 22.54 13.29
C THR A 91 -5.51 21.10 13.30
N ILE A 92 -4.26 20.88 12.91
CA ILE A 92 -3.55 19.60 12.97
C ILE A 92 -2.68 19.57 14.23
N LEU A 93 -2.82 18.51 15.02
CA LEU A 93 -2.03 18.20 16.21
C LEU A 93 -1.06 17.07 15.83
N GLU A 94 0.23 17.37 15.76
CA GLU A 94 1.30 16.43 15.41
C GLU A 94 2.18 16.18 16.63
N GLU A 95 2.38 14.91 16.95
CA GLU A 95 3.20 14.49 18.10
C GLU A 95 4.68 14.81 17.87
N MET A 96 5.17 14.62 16.64
CA MET A 96 6.54 14.90 16.27
C MET A 96 6.78 16.42 16.12
N ARG A 97 8.07 16.79 15.98
CA ARG A 97 8.50 18.15 15.64
C ARG A 97 8.34 18.51 14.15
N VAL A 98 7.90 17.55 13.34
CA VAL A 98 7.80 17.64 11.89
C VAL A 98 6.59 16.81 11.43
N GLU A 99 5.92 17.26 10.38
CA GLU A 99 4.83 16.52 9.74
C GLU A 99 5.33 15.32 8.91
N GLY A 100 4.38 14.54 8.39
CA GLY A 100 4.64 13.46 7.43
C GLY A 100 4.48 12.06 8.02
N GLY A 101 4.63 11.92 9.33
CA GLY A 101 4.48 10.65 10.04
C GLY A 101 5.41 9.60 9.44
N SER A 102 4.86 8.49 8.95
CA SER A 102 5.67 7.41 8.35
C SER A 102 6.44 7.85 7.10
N MET A 103 6.01 8.87 6.35
CA MET A 103 6.72 9.35 5.15
C MET A 103 7.77 10.38 5.49
N ASP A 104 8.80 9.94 6.21
CA ASP A 104 9.99 10.72 6.46
C ASP A 104 10.98 10.69 5.29
N GLY A 105 11.75 11.76 5.23
CA GLY A 105 13.02 11.86 4.51
C GLY A 105 13.83 12.91 5.25
N ALA A 106 14.89 12.49 5.94
CA ALA A 106 15.69 13.39 6.78
C ALA A 106 17.19 13.06 6.69
N GLY A 107 17.99 13.79 7.46
CA GLY A 107 19.45 13.69 7.41
C GLY A 107 20.05 14.62 6.37
N ASN A 108 21.33 14.45 6.11
CA ASN A 108 22.12 15.31 5.22
C ASN A 108 23.34 14.52 4.69
N PRO A 109 24.08 15.05 3.71
CA PRO A 109 25.28 14.40 3.17
C PRO A 109 26.40 14.17 4.18
N GLU A 110 26.52 15.04 5.20
CA GLU A 110 27.59 15.05 6.21
C GLU A 110 27.39 14.00 7.32
N ASP A 111 26.17 13.78 7.78
CA ASP A 111 25.82 12.85 8.85
C ASP A 111 25.24 11.53 8.30
N GLY A 112 24.78 11.55 7.05
CA GLY A 112 24.03 10.48 6.41
C GLY A 112 22.52 10.74 6.41
N TYR A 113 21.90 10.40 5.27
CA TYR A 113 20.46 10.43 5.11
C TYR A 113 19.79 9.28 5.87
N ILE A 114 18.50 9.46 6.17
CA ILE A 114 17.63 8.43 6.74
C ILE A 114 16.27 8.46 6.05
N ILE A 115 15.85 7.27 5.61
CA ILE A 115 14.49 6.94 5.20
C ILE A 115 14.11 5.63 5.90
N ARG A 116 13.04 5.66 6.70
CA ARG A 116 12.53 4.42 7.32
C ARG A 116 12.05 3.40 6.30
N GLY A 117 11.52 3.86 5.16
CA GLY A 117 11.15 3.00 4.03
C GLY A 117 10.78 3.78 2.76
N GLY A 118 10.94 3.13 1.60
CA GLY A 118 10.46 3.61 0.31
C GLY A 118 9.01 3.19 0.04
N ARG A 119 8.32 3.89 -0.88
CA ARG A 119 6.92 3.58 -1.26
C ARG A 119 6.86 3.16 -2.71
N GLU A 120 6.50 1.91 -2.91
CA GLU A 120 6.12 1.34 -4.18
C GLU A 120 4.66 1.71 -4.46
N MET A 121 4.36 2.21 -5.65
CA MET A 121 3.04 2.73 -5.99
C MET A 121 2.51 2.10 -7.27
N ASN A 122 1.20 2.20 -7.48
CA ASN A 122 0.53 1.73 -8.68
C ASN A 122 -0.34 2.85 -9.27
N TRP A 123 -0.58 2.82 -10.57
CA TRP A 123 -1.42 3.80 -11.27
C TRP A 123 -2.88 3.74 -10.82
N ASN A 124 -3.34 2.59 -10.33
CA ASN A 124 -4.71 2.40 -9.82
C ASN A 124 -4.92 2.85 -8.36
N TYR A 125 -4.05 3.73 -7.83
CA TYR A 125 -4.24 4.38 -6.52
C TYR A 125 -5.17 5.60 -6.68
N ASP A 126 -6.44 5.31 -6.94
CA ASP A 126 -7.40 6.30 -7.44
C ASP A 126 -7.68 7.44 -6.46
N THR A 127 -7.69 7.16 -5.15
CA THR A 127 -7.92 8.19 -4.13
C THR A 127 -6.69 9.08 -3.95
N LEU A 128 -5.49 8.49 -4.06
CA LEU A 128 -4.24 9.24 -4.05
C LEU A 128 -4.19 10.22 -5.23
N TRP A 129 -4.47 9.74 -6.44
CA TRP A 129 -4.45 10.59 -7.63
C TRP A 129 -5.63 11.57 -7.69
N ASP A 130 -6.77 11.27 -7.06
CA ASP A 130 -7.86 12.24 -6.84
C ASP A 130 -7.38 13.46 -6.03
N LEU A 131 -6.49 13.27 -5.06
CA LEU A 131 -5.94 14.34 -4.25
C LEU A 131 -4.79 15.06 -4.98
N PHE A 132 -3.76 14.32 -5.39
CA PHE A 132 -2.50 14.92 -5.86
C PHE A 132 -2.55 15.54 -7.25
N GLN A 133 -3.63 15.33 -8.02
CA GLN A 133 -3.88 16.10 -9.24
C GLN A 133 -4.28 17.56 -8.97
N ASP A 134 -4.68 17.89 -7.74
CA ASP A 134 -5.08 19.24 -7.33
C ASP A 134 -4.02 19.90 -6.40
N ILE A 135 -2.89 19.23 -6.14
CA ILE A 135 -1.78 19.76 -5.34
C ILE A 135 -0.71 20.30 -6.30
N PRO A 136 -0.25 21.56 -6.14
CA PRO A 136 0.79 22.13 -6.99
C PRO A 136 2.05 21.26 -7.05
N ALA A 137 2.63 21.14 -8.24
CA ALA A 137 3.91 20.47 -8.45
C ALA A 137 5.02 21.13 -7.62
N LEU A 138 6.04 20.36 -7.27
CA LEU A 138 7.18 20.87 -6.52
C LEU A 138 8.16 21.62 -7.43
N GLU A 139 8.39 21.08 -8.63
CA GLU A 139 9.44 21.57 -9.54
C GLU A 139 8.91 22.18 -10.84
N LEU A 140 7.65 21.91 -11.18
CA LEU A 140 7.04 22.43 -12.40
C LEU A 140 6.42 23.82 -12.18
N PRO A 141 6.24 24.63 -13.24
CA PRO A 141 5.60 25.93 -13.15
C PRO A 141 4.17 25.87 -12.60
N GLU A 142 3.63 27.03 -12.20
CA GLU A 142 2.24 27.17 -11.77
C GLU A 142 1.27 26.59 -12.82
N GLY A 143 0.25 25.87 -12.34
CA GLY A 143 -0.74 25.19 -13.17
C GLY A 143 -0.47 23.70 -13.38
N TYR A 144 0.73 23.22 -13.06
CA TYR A 144 1.05 21.79 -12.98
C TYR A 144 0.86 21.25 -11.56
N SER A 145 0.53 19.97 -11.47
CA SER A 145 0.28 19.25 -10.22
C SER A 145 1.37 18.23 -9.89
N VAL A 146 1.39 17.74 -8.64
CA VAL A 146 2.22 16.61 -8.23
C VAL A 146 1.97 15.39 -9.11
N LEU A 147 0.72 15.12 -9.52
CA LEU A 147 0.42 14.05 -10.48
C LEU A 147 1.09 14.29 -11.83
N ASP A 148 1.13 15.53 -12.33
CA ASP A 148 1.77 15.83 -13.63
C ASP A 148 3.28 15.56 -13.56
N GLU A 149 3.95 16.06 -12.52
CA GLU A 149 5.38 15.82 -12.29
C GLU A 149 5.68 14.32 -12.14
N TYR A 150 4.86 13.62 -11.35
CA TYR A 150 4.98 12.18 -11.13
C TYR A 150 4.85 11.38 -12.44
N ARG A 151 3.90 11.76 -13.29
CA ARG A 151 3.71 11.09 -14.59
C ARG A 151 4.82 11.44 -15.57
N MET A 152 5.26 12.69 -15.63
CA MET A 152 6.35 13.08 -16.54
C MET A 152 7.59 12.24 -16.33
N ILE A 153 7.98 11.97 -15.08
CA ILE A 153 9.16 11.13 -14.83
C ILE A 153 8.90 9.65 -15.13
N ASN A 154 7.77 9.09 -14.70
CA ASN A 154 7.51 7.66 -14.87
C ASN A 154 7.15 7.26 -16.32
N ASP A 155 6.46 8.13 -17.06
CA ASP A 155 6.09 7.89 -18.46
C ASP A 155 7.33 7.93 -19.38
N ASN A 156 8.41 8.63 -18.97
CA ASN A 156 9.66 8.76 -19.74
C ASN A 156 10.81 7.87 -19.21
N ASP A 157 10.65 7.31 -18.01
CA ASP A 157 11.57 6.37 -17.40
C ASP A 157 10.82 5.22 -16.70
N PRO A 158 10.33 4.22 -17.46
CA PRO A 158 9.63 3.07 -16.91
C PRO A 158 10.48 2.33 -15.87
N ASN A 159 9.86 1.94 -14.77
CA ASN A 159 10.52 1.17 -13.74
C ASN A 159 10.48 -0.33 -14.09
N TYR A 160 11.60 -1.03 -13.93
CA TYR A 160 11.69 -2.49 -13.92
C TYR A 160 13.04 -2.91 -13.31
N SER A 161 13.16 -4.17 -12.92
CA SER A 161 14.32 -4.80 -12.34
C SER A 161 14.88 -5.87 -13.26
N LYS A 162 16.21 -5.98 -13.32
CA LYS A 162 16.91 -7.07 -14.01
C LYS A 162 17.55 -8.09 -13.04
N ALA A 163 17.38 -7.89 -11.73
CA ALA A 163 18.08 -8.63 -10.69
C ALA A 163 17.21 -8.80 -9.43
N ARG A 164 15.91 -9.04 -9.61
CA ARG A 164 14.90 -9.02 -8.53
C ARG A 164 15.22 -10.00 -7.38
N LEU A 165 15.74 -11.17 -7.70
CA LEU A 165 16.12 -12.22 -6.75
C LEU A 165 17.58 -12.62 -6.98
N ILE A 166 18.35 -12.74 -5.91
CA ILE A 166 19.76 -13.14 -5.91
C ILE A 166 20.00 -14.24 -4.87
N ASN A 167 20.89 -15.18 -5.16
CA ASN A 167 21.41 -16.15 -4.19
C ASN A 167 22.92 -16.38 -4.36
N LYS A 168 23.48 -17.25 -3.51
CA LYS A 168 24.87 -17.76 -3.56
C LYS A 168 25.92 -16.68 -3.79
N SER A 169 25.81 -15.59 -3.03
CA SER A 169 26.72 -14.45 -3.10
C SER A 169 26.80 -13.76 -4.48
N GLY A 170 25.68 -13.64 -5.20
CA GLY A 170 25.56 -12.76 -6.38
C GLY A 170 24.98 -13.38 -7.65
N GLU A 171 24.52 -14.63 -7.62
CA GLU A 171 23.84 -15.29 -8.73
C GLU A 171 22.40 -14.79 -8.84
N ILE A 172 22.03 -14.22 -10.01
CA ILE A 172 20.67 -13.73 -10.27
C ILE A 172 19.78 -14.91 -10.63
N LEU A 173 18.62 -15.00 -9.98
CA LEU A 173 17.61 -16.03 -10.25
C LEU A 173 16.59 -15.57 -11.29
N ASP A 174 16.01 -16.55 -12.00
CA ASP A 174 14.86 -16.31 -12.86
C ASP A 174 13.63 -16.01 -12.00
N SER A 175 13.23 -14.74 -11.97
CA SER A 175 12.08 -14.24 -11.23
C SER A 175 10.77 -14.28 -12.03
N GLU A 176 10.79 -14.65 -13.31
CA GLU A 176 9.57 -14.91 -14.08
C GLU A 176 8.98 -16.29 -13.77
N ASP A 177 9.82 -17.25 -13.37
CA ASP A 177 9.34 -18.52 -12.81
C ASP A 177 8.90 -18.33 -11.35
N LEU A 178 7.59 -18.30 -11.14
CA LEU A 178 6.99 -18.18 -9.82
C LEU A 178 7.20 -19.43 -8.93
N GLY A 179 7.65 -20.55 -9.48
CA GLY A 179 8.00 -21.74 -8.72
C GLY A 179 6.82 -22.42 -8.02
N LEU A 180 5.60 -22.25 -8.53
CA LEU A 180 4.37 -22.82 -7.96
C LEU A 180 4.01 -24.15 -8.62
N SER A 181 3.86 -25.19 -7.80
CA SER A 181 3.23 -26.45 -8.24
C SER A 181 1.72 -26.28 -8.48
N LYS A 182 1.10 -27.22 -9.22
CA LYS A 182 -0.36 -27.24 -9.43
C LYS A 182 -1.14 -27.16 -8.10
N SER A 183 -0.69 -27.87 -7.05
CA SER A 183 -1.37 -27.84 -5.75
C SER A 183 -1.34 -26.45 -5.12
N GLN A 184 -0.20 -25.77 -5.21
CA GLN A 184 0.02 -24.45 -4.63
C GLN A 184 -0.71 -23.34 -5.42
N GLN A 185 -0.81 -23.46 -6.74
CA GLN A 185 -1.70 -22.61 -7.54
C GLN A 185 -3.15 -22.73 -7.05
N TRP A 186 -3.61 -23.95 -6.73
CA TRP A 186 -4.93 -24.16 -6.16
C TRP A 186 -5.09 -23.64 -4.73
N GLU A 187 -4.03 -23.59 -3.92
CA GLU A 187 -4.05 -22.91 -2.60
C GLU A 187 -4.40 -21.43 -2.78
N LEU A 188 -3.74 -20.73 -3.71
CA LEU A 188 -4.04 -19.32 -4.03
C LEU A 188 -5.46 -19.13 -4.57
N ILE A 189 -5.89 -19.95 -5.54
CA ILE A 189 -7.24 -19.86 -6.12
C ILE A 189 -8.31 -20.07 -5.04
N ARG A 190 -8.13 -21.06 -4.16
CA ARG A 190 -9.06 -21.31 -3.05
C ARG A 190 -9.10 -20.12 -2.09
N LEU A 191 -7.98 -19.49 -1.78
CA LEU A 191 -7.95 -18.29 -0.96
C LEU A 191 -8.73 -17.14 -1.61
N MET A 192 -8.53 -16.89 -2.91
CA MET A 192 -9.28 -15.86 -3.65
C MET A 192 -10.79 -16.14 -3.69
N LEU A 193 -11.21 -17.41 -3.68
CA LEU A 193 -12.64 -17.78 -3.67
C LEU A 193 -13.29 -17.78 -2.29
N LYS A 194 -12.51 -17.81 -1.19
CA LYS A 194 -13.05 -17.76 0.18
C LYS A 194 -13.78 -16.45 0.46
N ARG A 195 -14.74 -16.50 1.38
CA ARG A 195 -15.37 -15.30 1.94
C ARG A 195 -14.43 -14.62 2.94
N LYS A 196 -14.49 -13.29 3.06
CA LYS A 196 -13.62 -12.53 3.99
C LYS A 196 -13.89 -12.93 5.44
N GLU A 197 -15.16 -13.19 5.74
CA GLU A 197 -15.68 -13.52 7.08
C GLU A 197 -15.28 -14.93 7.56
N GLU A 198 -14.59 -15.71 6.73
CA GLU A 198 -14.11 -17.07 7.07
C GLU A 198 -12.60 -17.10 7.42
N LEU A 199 -11.95 -15.94 7.49
CA LEU A 199 -10.50 -15.81 7.65
C LEU A 199 -10.08 -15.12 8.95
N ASP A 200 -11.01 -14.97 9.89
CA ASP A 200 -10.75 -14.38 11.20
C ASP A 200 -9.60 -15.12 11.90
N ASP A 201 -8.63 -14.34 12.39
CA ASP A 201 -7.48 -14.80 13.16
C ASP A 201 -6.60 -15.88 12.52
N THR A 202 -6.73 -16.10 11.21
CA THR A 202 -5.93 -17.08 10.47
C THR A 202 -4.65 -16.45 9.94
N SER A 203 -3.50 -17.08 10.19
CA SER A 203 -2.20 -16.69 9.68
C SER A 203 -1.87 -17.33 8.32
N ILE A 204 -0.89 -16.78 7.61
CA ILE A 204 -0.42 -17.30 6.32
C ILE A 204 0.14 -18.73 6.46
N GLU A 205 0.95 -18.98 7.49
CA GLU A 205 1.60 -20.29 7.71
C GLU A 205 0.65 -21.40 8.18
N GLU A 206 -0.49 -21.05 8.77
CA GLU A 206 -1.54 -22.02 9.09
C GLU A 206 -2.28 -22.53 7.85
N TYR A 207 -2.25 -21.78 6.74
CA TYR A 207 -3.01 -22.09 5.53
C TYR A 207 -2.16 -22.63 4.39
N PHE A 208 -1.04 -21.97 4.09
CA PHE A 208 -0.20 -22.35 2.96
C PHE A 208 0.78 -23.46 3.32
N SER A 209 1.07 -24.32 2.34
CA SER A 209 2.06 -25.38 2.51
C SER A 209 3.48 -24.83 2.68
N GLU A 210 4.37 -25.60 3.33
CA GLU A 210 5.79 -25.23 3.45
C GLU A 210 6.43 -24.98 2.08
N GLY A 211 6.11 -25.83 1.09
CA GLY A 211 6.60 -25.64 -0.27
C GLY A 211 6.12 -24.33 -0.91
N PHE A 212 4.93 -23.82 -0.55
CA PHE A 212 4.46 -22.51 -1.04
C PHE A 212 5.31 -21.41 -0.43
N LEU A 213 5.60 -21.49 0.87
CA LEU A 213 6.41 -20.52 1.60
C LEU A 213 7.89 -20.51 1.17
N GLN A 214 8.32 -21.49 0.36
CA GLN A 214 9.65 -21.57 -0.26
C GLN A 214 9.63 -21.26 -1.77
N SER A 215 8.46 -20.93 -2.34
CA SER A 215 8.34 -20.60 -3.78
C SER A 215 8.86 -19.19 -4.09
N ASN A 216 9.32 -18.99 -5.32
CA ASN A 216 9.70 -17.66 -5.82
C ASN A 216 8.54 -16.67 -5.68
N PHE A 217 7.29 -17.10 -5.95
CA PHE A 217 6.10 -16.29 -5.72
C PHE A 217 6.07 -15.71 -4.30
N TRP A 218 6.26 -16.55 -3.28
CA TRP A 218 6.20 -16.07 -1.90
C TRP A 218 7.38 -15.15 -1.58
N PHE A 219 8.59 -15.43 -2.06
CA PHE A 219 9.72 -14.51 -1.91
C PHE A 219 9.44 -13.14 -2.54
N LEU A 220 8.90 -13.10 -3.76
CA LEU A 220 8.54 -11.87 -4.46
C LEU A 220 7.46 -11.10 -3.68
N PHE A 221 6.36 -11.77 -3.34
CA PHE A 221 5.21 -11.19 -2.66
C PHE A 221 5.59 -10.65 -1.28
N ARG A 222 6.24 -11.48 -0.46
CA ARG A 222 6.52 -11.17 0.94
C ARG A 222 7.55 -10.07 1.11
N THR A 223 8.47 -9.92 0.17
CA THR A 223 9.50 -8.87 0.27
C THR A 223 9.00 -7.56 -0.32
N MET A 224 8.24 -7.59 -1.42
CA MET A 224 7.62 -6.39 -1.98
C MET A 224 6.64 -5.74 -0.99
N PHE A 225 5.87 -6.56 -0.27
CA PHE A 225 4.83 -6.08 0.64
C PHE A 225 5.17 -6.23 2.14
N ALA A 226 6.39 -6.68 2.47
CA ALA A 226 6.86 -6.90 3.86
C ALA A 226 6.00 -7.86 4.71
N PHE A 227 5.42 -8.91 4.12
CA PHE A 227 4.69 -9.94 4.85
C PHE A 227 5.62 -10.95 5.55
N LYS A 228 5.29 -11.28 6.79
CA LYS A 228 5.83 -12.42 7.52
C LYS A 228 4.84 -13.58 7.49
N ASN A 229 5.35 -14.78 7.69
CA ASN A 229 4.54 -16.01 7.67
C ASN A 229 3.45 -16.03 8.77
N CYS A 230 3.67 -15.33 9.89
CA CYS A 230 2.71 -15.22 10.99
C CYS A 230 1.63 -14.14 10.78
N HIS A 231 1.65 -13.40 9.65
CA HIS A 231 0.69 -12.32 9.38
C HIS A 231 -0.65 -12.84 8.87
N SER A 232 -1.64 -11.94 8.84
CA SER A 232 -3.02 -12.19 8.46
C SER A 232 -3.16 -12.75 7.04
N LEU A 233 -3.83 -13.90 6.94
CA LEU A 233 -4.24 -14.49 5.67
C LEU A 233 -5.31 -13.65 4.96
N LEU A 234 -6.17 -12.97 5.71
CA LEU A 234 -7.17 -12.05 5.16
C LEU A 234 -6.50 -10.88 4.43
N GLU A 235 -5.45 -10.29 4.99
CA GLU A 235 -4.71 -9.23 4.30
C GLU A 235 -4.04 -9.76 3.02
N THR A 236 -3.40 -10.94 3.05
CA THR A 236 -2.87 -11.58 1.84
C THR A 236 -3.94 -11.77 0.76
N LYS A 237 -5.14 -12.21 1.14
CA LYS A 237 -6.28 -12.32 0.23
C LYS A 237 -6.64 -10.96 -0.38
N LEU A 238 -6.76 -9.90 0.44
CA LEU A 238 -7.10 -8.57 -0.05
C LEU A 238 -6.06 -8.05 -1.07
N TYR A 239 -4.77 -8.29 -0.83
CA TYR A 239 -3.70 -7.97 -1.79
C TYR A 239 -3.83 -8.73 -3.11
N LEU A 240 -4.16 -10.02 -3.08
CA LEU A 240 -4.40 -10.81 -4.29
C LEU A 240 -5.58 -10.26 -5.10
N HIS A 241 -6.65 -9.82 -4.45
CA HIS A 241 -7.78 -9.16 -5.14
C HIS A 241 -7.39 -7.77 -5.66
N ARG A 242 -6.62 -7.01 -4.88
CA ARG A 242 -6.25 -5.62 -5.20
C ARG A 242 -5.28 -5.51 -6.37
N PHE A 243 -4.41 -6.50 -6.54
CA PHE A 243 -3.31 -6.51 -7.50
C PHE A 243 -3.33 -7.72 -8.45
N LEU A 244 -4.49 -8.32 -8.69
CA LEU A 244 -4.62 -9.43 -9.65
C LEU A 244 -4.13 -9.03 -11.04
N ASP A 245 -4.39 -7.79 -11.45
CA ASP A 245 -3.94 -7.21 -12.71
C ASP A 245 -2.45 -6.91 -12.77
N SER A 246 -1.73 -7.05 -11.65
CA SER A 246 -0.33 -6.65 -11.51
C SER A 246 0.61 -7.84 -11.31
N ILE A 247 0.06 -9.05 -11.12
CA ILE A 247 0.82 -10.24 -10.72
C ILE A 247 1.88 -10.68 -11.74
N ASP A 248 1.66 -10.39 -13.02
CA ASP A 248 2.62 -10.62 -14.11
C ASP A 248 3.86 -9.73 -14.02
N GLY A 249 3.77 -8.57 -13.37
CA GLY A 249 4.89 -7.65 -13.17
C GLY A 249 5.60 -7.82 -11.83
N PHE A 250 5.31 -8.87 -11.04
CA PHE A 250 5.96 -9.08 -9.74
C PHE A 250 7.41 -9.58 -9.88
N GLY A 251 7.68 -10.36 -10.93
CA GLY A 251 9.01 -10.91 -11.19
C GLY A 251 10.03 -9.86 -11.58
N ASP A 252 9.61 -8.77 -12.22
CA ASP A 252 10.49 -7.73 -12.75
C ASP A 252 10.16 -6.33 -12.22
N MET A 253 9.20 -6.17 -11.31
CA MET A 253 8.75 -4.88 -10.78
C MET A 253 8.23 -3.89 -11.84
N SER A 254 7.92 -4.35 -13.05
CA SER A 254 7.43 -3.49 -14.15
C SER A 254 6.09 -2.83 -13.86
N VAL A 255 5.36 -3.36 -12.88
CA VAL A 255 4.06 -2.82 -12.45
C VAL A 255 4.18 -1.64 -11.48
N LEU A 256 5.36 -1.42 -10.91
CA LEU A 256 5.57 -0.38 -9.92
C LEU A 256 5.89 0.95 -10.56
N LEU A 257 5.43 2.00 -9.90
CA LEU A 257 5.77 3.39 -10.20
C LEU A 257 6.39 4.01 -8.95
N PHE A 258 7.31 4.95 -9.15
CA PHE A 258 8.01 5.59 -8.04
C PHE A 258 7.99 7.12 -8.16
N PRO A 259 7.87 7.84 -7.03
CA PRO A 259 8.11 9.28 -7.00
C PRO A 259 9.56 9.61 -7.41
N LYS A 260 9.81 10.86 -7.80
CA LYS A 260 11.15 11.35 -8.11
C LYS A 260 12.07 11.28 -6.89
N TYR A 261 11.59 11.80 -5.75
CA TYR A 261 12.32 11.86 -4.50
C TYR A 261 11.72 10.90 -3.45
N ASN A 262 12.27 10.96 -2.24
CA ASN A 262 11.58 10.44 -1.05
C ASN A 262 10.14 11.00 -0.95
N GLN A 263 9.29 10.31 -0.18
CA GLN A 263 7.87 10.65 -0.13
C GLN A 263 7.58 11.90 0.70
N TYR A 264 8.50 12.30 1.59
CA TYR A 264 8.37 13.56 2.30
C TYR A 264 8.43 14.73 1.32
N ASP A 265 9.50 14.82 0.53
CA ASP A 265 9.68 15.89 -0.45
C ASP A 265 8.66 15.81 -1.59
N THR A 266 8.34 14.61 -2.08
CA THR A 266 7.44 14.47 -3.25
C THR A 266 5.97 14.72 -2.90
N PHE A 267 5.51 14.30 -1.72
CA PHE A 267 4.07 14.27 -1.40
C PHE A 267 3.71 15.07 -0.15
N ILE A 268 4.42 14.87 0.96
CA ILE A 268 4.07 15.51 2.23
C ILE A 268 4.28 17.02 2.14
N LYS A 269 5.47 17.45 1.70
CA LYS A 269 5.84 18.86 1.68
C LYS A 269 4.92 19.69 0.76
N PRO A 270 4.66 19.32 -0.51
CA PRO A 270 3.73 20.06 -1.36
C PRO A 270 2.31 20.14 -0.80
N LEU A 271 1.80 19.04 -0.22
CA LEU A 271 0.47 19.02 0.39
C LEU A 271 0.41 19.91 1.64
N THR A 272 1.40 19.84 2.51
CA THR A 272 1.48 20.65 3.71
C THR A 272 1.63 22.14 3.39
N ASP A 273 2.48 22.49 2.43
CA ASP A 273 2.69 23.87 2.01
C ASP A 273 1.40 24.46 1.41
N PHE A 274 0.69 23.70 0.57
CA PHE A 274 -0.63 24.08 0.09
C PHE A 274 -1.63 24.33 1.23
N LEU A 275 -1.66 23.46 2.25
CA LEU A 275 -2.57 23.61 3.39
C LEU A 275 -2.21 24.82 4.27
N ARG A 276 -0.91 25.06 4.51
CA ARG A 276 -0.41 26.24 5.24
C ARG A 276 -0.76 27.54 4.52
N GLU A 277 -0.56 27.60 3.21
CA GLU A 277 -0.90 28.76 2.38
C GLU A 277 -2.40 29.07 2.43
N LYS A 278 -3.26 28.03 2.46
CA LYS A 278 -4.71 28.20 2.65
C LYS A 278 -5.08 28.72 4.03
N GLY A 279 -4.25 28.52 5.05
CA GLY A 279 -4.47 28.99 6.42
C GLY A 279 -4.71 27.89 7.47
N VAL A 280 -4.46 26.62 7.14
CA VAL A 280 -4.54 25.51 8.11
C VAL A 280 -3.47 25.68 9.19
N LYS A 281 -3.86 25.43 10.45
CA LYS A 281 -2.97 25.56 11.62
C LYS A 281 -2.30 24.23 11.96
N PHE A 282 -1.04 24.30 12.36
CA PHE A 282 -0.26 23.15 12.81
C PHE A 282 0.25 23.38 14.24
N THR A 283 0.06 22.39 15.10
CA THR A 283 0.62 22.35 16.45
C THR A 283 1.48 21.11 16.58
N PHE A 284 2.80 21.32 16.60
CA PHE A 284 3.79 20.25 16.76
C PHE A 284 4.07 19.97 18.24
N GLU A 285 4.73 18.84 18.50
CA GLU A 285 5.00 18.35 19.87
C GLU A 285 3.71 18.22 20.68
N ALA A 286 2.64 17.76 20.03
CA ALA A 286 1.28 17.66 20.54
C ALA A 286 0.81 16.21 20.50
N ARG A 287 1.12 15.44 21.54
CA ARG A 287 0.60 14.08 21.72
C ARG A 287 -0.81 14.13 22.27
N VAL A 288 -1.73 13.38 21.68
CA VAL A 288 -3.10 13.25 22.20
C VAL A 288 -3.25 11.88 22.81
N ASP A 289 -3.58 11.84 24.09
CA ASP A 289 -3.65 10.59 24.86
C ASP A 289 -5.10 10.08 25.00
N ASP A 290 -6.09 10.98 24.93
CA ASP A 290 -7.50 10.60 25.02
C ASP A 290 -8.49 11.61 24.41
N LEU A 291 -9.71 11.13 24.14
CA LEU A 291 -10.88 11.92 23.76
C LEU A 291 -12.00 11.75 24.78
N ASP A 292 -12.57 12.85 25.26
CA ASP A 292 -13.80 12.83 26.05
C ASP A 292 -15.00 12.63 25.12
N ILE A 293 -15.84 11.65 25.42
CA ILE A 293 -17.01 11.30 24.60
C ILE A 293 -18.27 11.34 25.46
N SER A 294 -19.22 12.17 25.05
CA SER A 294 -20.59 12.15 25.57
C SER A 294 -21.39 11.06 24.87
N PHE A 295 -22.04 10.20 25.66
CA PHE A 295 -22.95 9.16 25.21
C PHE A 295 -24.40 9.60 25.47
N THR A 296 -25.22 9.71 24.43
CA THR A 296 -26.63 10.10 24.54
C THR A 296 -27.49 9.20 23.67
N GLY A 297 -28.11 8.19 24.31
CA GLY A 297 -28.68 7.06 23.58
C GLY A 297 -27.58 6.34 22.79
N ASP A 298 -27.81 6.11 21.51
CA ASP A 298 -26.82 5.44 20.64
C ASP A 298 -25.74 6.40 20.09
N LYS A 299 -25.90 7.70 20.31
CA LYS A 299 -25.00 8.73 19.79
C LYS A 299 -23.76 8.90 20.67
N LYS A 300 -22.62 9.07 20.00
CA LYS A 300 -21.28 9.28 20.58
C LYS A 300 -20.73 10.58 20.01
N THR A 301 -20.51 11.57 20.85
CA THR A 301 -20.03 12.89 20.43
C THR A 301 -18.80 13.26 21.25
N VAL A 302 -17.70 13.55 20.58
CA VAL A 302 -16.48 14.04 21.23
C VAL A 302 -16.74 15.45 21.75
N THR A 303 -16.41 15.69 23.02
CA THR A 303 -16.59 16.97 23.72
C THR A 303 -15.28 17.60 24.16
N GLY A 304 -14.17 16.84 24.15
CA GLY A 304 -12.86 17.33 24.55
C GLY A 304 -11.72 16.45 24.05
N ILE A 305 -10.55 17.04 23.93
CA ILE A 305 -9.29 16.38 23.58
C ILE A 305 -8.31 16.57 24.74
N GLN A 306 -7.78 15.47 25.26
CA GLN A 306 -6.74 15.45 26.28
C GLN A 306 -5.38 15.28 25.62
N ALA A 307 -4.54 16.31 25.69
CA ALA A 307 -3.27 16.36 24.98
C ALA A 307 -2.12 16.80 25.88
N VAL A 308 -0.91 16.36 25.56
CA VAL A 308 0.35 16.90 26.08
C VAL A 308 0.99 17.70 24.96
N ILE A 309 0.99 19.02 25.09
CA ILE A 309 1.54 19.94 24.09
C ILE A 309 2.80 20.60 24.67
N LYS A 310 3.95 20.34 24.03
CA LYS A 310 5.27 20.82 24.47
C LYS A 310 5.55 20.47 25.94
N GLY A 311 5.25 19.23 26.30
CA GLY A 311 5.43 18.68 27.65
C GLY A 311 4.44 19.17 28.70
N LYS A 312 3.36 19.88 28.31
CA LYS A 312 2.33 20.37 29.24
C LYS A 312 0.97 19.76 28.91
N GLU A 313 0.32 19.21 29.92
CA GLU A 313 -1.09 18.80 29.81
C GLU A 313 -1.96 19.98 29.40
N GLN A 314 -2.80 19.77 28.40
CA GLN A 314 -3.75 20.72 27.88
C GLN A 314 -5.08 20.03 27.58
N TYR A 315 -6.15 20.77 27.83
CA TYR A 315 -7.51 20.37 27.48
C TYR A 315 -8.03 21.26 26.38
N ILE A 316 -8.48 20.66 25.28
CA ILE A 316 -9.10 21.38 24.17
C ILE A 316 -10.58 21.03 24.16
N GLU A 317 -11.44 22.00 24.44
CA GLU A 317 -12.89 21.84 24.33
C GLU A 317 -13.31 21.69 22.86
N VAL A 318 -14.13 20.68 22.58
CA VAL A 318 -14.67 20.40 21.25
C VAL A 318 -16.15 20.76 21.25
N GLY A 319 -16.53 21.73 20.42
CA GLY A 319 -17.92 22.12 20.27
C GLY A 319 -18.78 20.97 19.73
N LYS A 320 -20.07 20.96 20.07
CA LYS A 320 -21.02 19.91 19.65
C LYS A 320 -21.03 19.64 18.13
N ASN A 321 -20.77 20.68 17.34
CA ASN A 321 -20.72 20.59 15.90
C ASN A 321 -19.27 20.53 15.38
N ASP A 322 -18.24 20.67 16.18
CA ASP A 322 -16.87 20.57 15.69
C ASP A 322 -16.55 19.11 15.32
N LEU A 323 -15.59 18.92 14.42
CA LEU A 323 -15.15 17.61 13.94
C LEU A 323 -13.81 17.22 14.56
N VAL A 324 -13.63 15.93 14.81
CA VAL A 324 -12.36 15.35 15.23
C VAL A 324 -12.00 14.23 14.26
N PHE A 325 -10.79 14.25 13.73
CA PHE A 325 -10.21 13.18 12.95
C PHE A 325 -8.99 12.63 13.70
N ALA A 326 -8.90 11.32 13.87
CA ALA A 326 -7.86 10.71 14.69
C ALA A 326 -7.14 9.56 13.97
N LEU A 327 -5.82 9.66 13.88
CA LEU A 327 -4.96 8.53 13.55
C LEU A 327 -4.86 7.60 14.78
N THR A 328 -5.35 6.37 14.66
CA THR A 328 -5.48 5.46 15.81
C THR A 328 -4.22 4.64 16.11
N GLY A 329 -3.22 4.68 15.25
CA GLY A 329 -1.95 3.99 15.47
C GLY A 329 -0.96 4.33 14.37
N SER A 330 0.34 4.28 14.71
CA SER A 330 1.42 4.52 13.77
C SER A 330 2.33 3.31 13.70
N MET A 331 2.61 2.87 12.47
CA MET A 331 3.57 1.79 12.21
C MET A 331 5.03 2.21 12.52
N THR A 332 5.29 3.52 12.60
CA THR A 332 6.65 4.06 12.86
C THR A 332 6.83 4.63 14.27
N GLU A 333 5.85 4.39 15.13
CA GLU A 333 5.91 4.71 16.55
C GLU A 333 7.11 4.04 17.20
N GLN A 334 7.78 4.76 18.12
CA GLN A 334 8.89 4.24 18.92
C GLN A 334 10.06 3.65 18.12
N THR A 335 10.34 4.22 16.94
CA THR A 335 11.53 3.84 16.15
C THR A 335 12.81 4.04 16.98
N GLY A 336 13.63 3.00 17.08
CA GLY A 336 15.00 3.06 17.58
C GLY A 336 15.97 3.40 16.45
N TYR A 337 16.82 4.40 16.63
CA TYR A 337 17.79 4.82 15.62
C TYR A 337 19.23 4.53 16.07
N ALA A 338 20.07 4.13 15.11
CA ALA A 338 21.49 3.95 15.32
C ALA A 338 22.29 4.29 14.05
N GLY A 339 23.62 4.11 14.11
CA GLY A 339 24.54 4.44 13.04
C GLY A 339 25.62 3.38 12.83
N MET A 340 26.80 3.82 12.41
CA MET A 340 27.89 2.92 12.01
C MET A 340 28.39 2.02 13.14
N ASP A 341 28.52 2.56 14.35
CA ASP A 341 29.28 1.93 15.44
C ASP A 341 28.41 1.50 16.65
N ASN A 342 27.10 1.67 16.56
CA ASN A 342 26.14 1.27 17.59
C ASN A 342 24.95 0.52 16.99
N ALA A 343 24.39 -0.39 17.78
CA ALA A 343 23.13 -1.06 17.46
C ALA A 343 21.94 -0.21 17.95
N PRO A 344 20.76 -0.32 17.31
CA PRO A 344 19.56 0.38 17.77
C PRO A 344 19.03 -0.22 19.07
N GLU A 345 18.47 0.64 19.93
CA GLU A 345 17.77 0.21 21.14
C GLU A 345 16.26 0.12 20.87
N LEU A 346 15.63 -0.93 21.39
CA LEU A 346 14.18 -1.07 21.34
C LEU A 346 13.55 -0.15 22.39
N ASN A 347 12.87 0.91 21.92
CA ASN A 347 12.29 1.95 22.78
C ASN A 347 10.90 1.61 23.35
N CYS A 348 10.57 0.33 23.47
CA CYS A 348 9.26 -0.14 23.94
C CYS A 348 9.36 -1.50 24.63
N GLU A 349 8.35 -1.84 25.43
CA GLU A 349 8.19 -3.22 25.89
C GLU A 349 7.61 -4.10 24.76
N ARG A 350 7.74 -5.42 24.90
CA ARG A 350 7.29 -6.35 23.83
C ARG A 350 5.77 -6.44 23.66
N HIS A 351 5.02 -6.10 24.71
CA HIS A 351 3.56 -6.29 24.77
C HIS A 351 2.77 -5.05 25.21
N ASP A 352 3.46 -3.97 25.61
CA ASP A 352 2.83 -2.69 25.94
C ASP A 352 3.65 -1.53 25.33
N PRO A 353 3.04 -0.64 24.54
CA PRO A 353 3.71 0.56 24.01
C PRO A 353 4.06 1.59 25.10
N GLY A 354 3.59 1.44 26.34
CA GLY A 354 3.95 2.31 27.45
C GLY A 354 3.14 3.61 27.52
N SER A 355 3.37 4.38 28.59
CA SER A 355 2.50 5.52 28.97
C SER A 355 2.67 6.78 28.11
N GLU A 356 3.75 6.88 27.34
CA GLU A 356 4.05 8.04 26.50
C GLU A 356 3.83 7.81 25.00
N SER A 357 3.20 6.69 24.63
CA SER A 357 3.00 6.32 23.22
C SER A 357 1.70 6.86 22.61
N GLY A 358 1.73 7.20 21.32
CA GLY A 358 0.56 7.52 20.51
C GLY A 358 -0.49 6.41 20.44
N TRP A 359 -0.12 5.15 20.72
CA TRP A 359 -1.09 4.04 20.86
C TRP A 359 -2.10 4.24 22.00
N ASN A 360 -1.79 5.08 22.99
CA ASN A 360 -2.67 5.31 24.14
C ASN A 360 -4.00 5.93 23.75
N LEU A 361 -4.05 6.75 22.71
CA LEU A 361 -5.30 7.26 22.15
C LEU A 361 -6.27 6.12 21.81
N TRP A 362 -5.80 5.14 21.05
CA TRP A 362 -6.66 4.03 20.63
C TRP A 362 -6.94 3.07 21.78
N LYS A 363 -5.96 2.79 22.66
CA LYS A 363 -6.20 2.03 23.91
C LYS A 363 -7.32 2.66 24.75
N ASN A 364 -7.33 3.98 24.88
CA ASN A 364 -8.32 4.68 25.69
C ASN A 364 -9.68 4.82 25.00
N LEU A 365 -9.73 4.89 23.66
CA LEU A 365 -10.97 4.78 22.91
C LEU A 365 -11.60 3.39 23.03
N ALA A 366 -10.82 2.32 22.87
CA ALA A 366 -11.28 0.94 22.96
C ALA A 366 -11.94 0.62 24.32
N LYS A 367 -11.44 1.20 25.41
CA LYS A 367 -12.05 1.09 26.75
C LYS A 367 -13.44 1.72 26.86
N LYS A 368 -13.77 2.70 26.02
CA LYS A 368 -15.05 3.43 26.06
C LYS A 368 -16.17 2.70 25.34
N SER A 369 -15.86 1.98 24.26
CA SER A 369 -16.86 1.24 23.49
C SER A 369 -16.20 0.21 22.56
N PRO A 370 -16.78 -0.98 22.41
CA PRO A 370 -16.24 -2.01 21.51
C PRO A 370 -16.24 -1.60 20.03
N VAL A 371 -17.05 -0.61 19.63
CA VAL A 371 -17.04 -0.11 18.24
C VAL A 371 -15.72 0.55 17.84
N PHE A 372 -14.88 0.88 18.82
CA PHE A 372 -13.54 1.41 18.61
C PHE A 372 -12.49 0.31 18.36
N GLY A 373 -12.84 -0.97 18.43
CA GLY A 373 -11.94 -2.07 18.10
C GLY A 373 -10.99 -2.49 19.22
N LYS A 374 -9.96 -3.27 18.86
CA LYS A 374 -9.04 -3.96 19.78
C LYS A 374 -7.58 -3.68 19.43
N PRO A 375 -7.01 -2.54 19.87
CA PRO A 375 -5.65 -2.15 19.50
C PRO A 375 -4.58 -3.17 19.93
N GLU A 376 -4.82 -3.92 21.01
CA GLU A 376 -3.90 -4.95 21.54
C GLU A 376 -3.62 -6.09 20.56
N LYS A 377 -4.51 -6.33 19.59
CA LYS A 377 -4.26 -7.30 18.50
C LYS A 377 -3.11 -6.89 17.58
N PHE A 378 -2.79 -5.59 17.55
CA PHE A 378 -1.82 -5.01 16.63
C PHE A 378 -0.53 -4.61 17.34
N TYR A 379 -0.61 -3.89 18.47
CA TYR A 379 0.59 -3.49 19.24
C TYR A 379 1.10 -4.60 20.18
N GLY A 380 0.30 -5.63 20.46
CA GLY A 380 0.52 -6.54 21.59
C GLY A 380 1.61 -7.59 21.39
N ASP A 381 2.24 -7.68 20.21
CA ASP A 381 3.32 -8.64 19.93
C ASP A 381 4.37 -7.99 19.01
N VAL A 382 5.35 -7.32 19.62
CA VAL A 382 6.43 -6.63 18.90
C VAL A 382 7.29 -7.61 18.10
N ASP A 383 7.55 -8.83 18.60
CA ASP A 383 8.39 -9.81 17.89
C ASP A 383 7.82 -10.17 16.50
N LYS A 384 6.49 -10.17 16.37
CA LYS A 384 5.80 -10.41 15.10
C LYS A 384 5.67 -9.16 14.23
N SER A 385 5.65 -7.97 14.82
CA SER A 385 5.42 -6.71 14.08
C SER A 385 6.69 -5.92 13.73
N ILE A 386 7.82 -6.25 14.35
CA ILE A 386 9.10 -5.54 14.20
C ILE A 386 9.90 -5.92 12.95
N TRP A 387 10.49 -4.94 12.28
CA TRP A 387 11.65 -5.18 11.41
C TRP A 387 12.54 -3.94 11.36
N GLU A 388 13.71 -4.09 10.74
CA GLU A 388 14.74 -3.07 10.70
C GLU A 388 15.08 -2.67 9.25
N SER A 389 15.27 -1.37 9.03
CA SER A 389 15.93 -0.85 7.83
C SER A 389 17.20 -0.09 8.14
N ALA A 390 18.04 0.05 7.13
CA ALA A 390 19.22 0.89 7.12
C ALA A 390 19.27 1.72 5.82
N THR A 391 19.56 3.01 5.98
CA THR A 391 19.83 3.92 4.86
C THR A 391 21.33 4.08 4.71
N LEU A 392 21.84 3.81 3.51
CA LEU A 392 23.26 3.88 3.17
C LEU A 392 23.47 5.12 2.30
N THR A 393 24.28 6.06 2.78
CA THR A 393 24.73 7.23 2.01
C THR A 393 26.13 6.95 1.48
N CYS A 394 26.22 6.62 0.21
CA CYS A 394 27.41 6.03 -0.42
C CYS A 394 28.14 7.06 -1.29
N LYS A 395 29.45 7.19 -1.07
CA LYS A 395 30.42 7.72 -2.03
C LYS A 395 30.89 6.62 -2.98
N PRO A 396 31.59 6.95 -4.09
CA PRO A 396 32.15 5.95 -4.99
C PRO A 396 33.00 4.94 -4.22
N SER A 397 32.69 3.65 -4.41
CA SER A 397 33.29 2.53 -3.69
C SER A 397 32.97 1.22 -4.40
N PRO A 398 33.61 0.10 -4.01
CA PRO A 398 33.29 -1.23 -4.54
C PRO A 398 31.80 -1.62 -4.42
N LEU A 399 31.08 -1.11 -3.41
CA LEU A 399 29.63 -1.31 -3.28
C LEU A 399 28.86 -0.66 -4.44
N VAL A 400 29.25 0.56 -4.83
CA VAL A 400 28.65 1.28 -5.97
C VAL A 400 28.98 0.57 -7.28
N ASP A 401 30.21 0.07 -7.43
CA ASP A 401 30.59 -0.67 -8.65
C ASP A 401 29.86 -2.01 -8.75
N LYS A 402 29.65 -2.71 -7.63
CA LYS A 402 28.78 -3.88 -7.61
C LYS A 402 27.34 -3.52 -7.94
N LEU A 403 26.80 -2.43 -7.39
CA LEU A 403 25.44 -1.97 -7.68
C LEU A 403 25.21 -1.76 -9.19
N LYS A 404 26.17 -1.18 -9.93
CA LYS A 404 26.09 -1.00 -11.39
C LYS A 404 25.81 -2.32 -12.13
N THR A 405 26.37 -3.44 -11.64
CA THR A 405 26.14 -4.76 -12.23
C THR A 405 24.69 -5.21 -12.10
N LEU A 406 24.02 -4.84 -11.00
CA LEU A 406 22.62 -5.15 -10.71
C LEU A 406 21.62 -4.12 -11.26
N SER A 407 22.10 -2.96 -11.70
CA SER A 407 21.26 -1.82 -12.09
C SER A 407 20.84 -1.86 -13.56
N VAL A 408 19.60 -1.46 -13.84
CA VAL A 408 19.08 -1.27 -15.20
C VAL A 408 19.83 -0.14 -15.91
N ASN A 409 19.89 1.03 -15.28
CA ASN A 409 20.65 2.19 -15.76
C ASN A 409 21.82 2.47 -14.82
N ASP A 410 22.75 3.33 -15.26
CA ASP A 410 23.81 3.81 -14.39
C ASP A 410 23.21 4.52 -13.14
N PRO A 411 23.70 4.22 -11.91
CA PRO A 411 23.16 4.80 -10.68
C PRO A 411 23.14 6.33 -10.61
N TYR A 412 24.00 7.03 -11.36
CA TYR A 412 24.10 8.48 -11.37
C TYR A 412 23.29 9.14 -12.50
N SER A 413 22.51 8.38 -13.27
CA SER A 413 21.87 8.85 -14.50
C SER A 413 20.58 9.68 -14.30
N GLY A 414 20.02 9.74 -13.09
CA GLY A 414 18.67 10.28 -12.89
C GLY A 414 17.53 9.30 -13.18
N ARG A 415 17.85 8.11 -13.68
CA ARG A 415 16.89 7.09 -14.12
C ARG A 415 16.75 5.95 -13.09
N THR A 416 15.85 5.04 -13.36
CA THR A 416 15.62 3.82 -12.58
C THR A 416 16.93 3.04 -12.44
N VAL A 417 17.32 2.73 -11.20
CA VAL A 417 18.58 2.02 -10.89
C VAL A 417 18.32 0.53 -10.71
N THR A 418 17.91 0.05 -9.52
CA THR A 418 17.64 -1.39 -9.32
C THR A 418 16.24 -1.84 -9.77
N GLY A 419 15.32 -0.89 -9.99
CA GLY A 419 13.92 -1.18 -10.33
C GLY A 419 13.01 -1.43 -9.14
N GLY A 420 13.51 -1.29 -7.92
CA GLY A 420 12.89 -1.80 -6.70
C GLY A 420 13.84 -2.68 -5.92
N ILE A 421 13.30 -3.41 -4.95
CA ILE A 421 14.12 -4.25 -4.06
C ILE A 421 14.73 -5.45 -4.80
N VAL A 422 15.99 -5.70 -4.50
CA VAL A 422 16.76 -6.90 -4.83
C VAL A 422 16.83 -7.75 -3.57
N THR A 423 16.26 -8.94 -3.61
CA THR A 423 16.15 -9.83 -2.44
C THR A 423 17.18 -10.94 -2.48
N PHE A 424 17.88 -11.15 -1.37
CA PHE A 424 18.81 -12.26 -1.18
C PHE A 424 18.04 -13.47 -0.62
N THR A 425 17.68 -14.43 -1.46
CA THR A 425 16.75 -15.52 -1.10
C THR A 425 17.34 -16.52 -0.10
N ASP A 426 18.66 -16.59 0.00
CA ASP A 426 19.41 -17.43 0.93
C ASP A 426 19.96 -16.67 2.15
N SER A 427 19.54 -15.40 2.33
CA SER A 427 19.84 -14.63 3.53
C SER A 427 18.95 -15.07 4.69
N ASN A 428 19.58 -15.37 5.83
CA ASN A 428 18.90 -15.74 7.07
C ASN A 428 18.03 -14.58 7.61
N TRP A 429 18.43 -13.33 7.36
CA TRP A 429 17.62 -12.14 7.71
C TRP A 429 16.50 -11.87 6.70
N LEU A 430 16.48 -12.60 5.58
CA LEU A 430 15.71 -12.28 4.38
C LEU A 430 15.95 -10.81 3.96
N LEU A 431 17.23 -10.49 3.78
CA LEU A 431 17.70 -9.15 3.46
C LEU A 431 17.30 -8.75 2.04
N SER A 432 16.94 -7.47 1.85
CA SER A 432 16.78 -6.88 0.52
C SER A 432 17.41 -5.49 0.47
N VAL A 433 17.85 -5.08 -0.73
CA VAL A 433 18.45 -3.77 -0.99
C VAL A 433 17.80 -3.12 -2.22
N THR A 434 17.63 -1.80 -2.20
CA THR A 434 17.16 -1.04 -3.36
C THR A 434 17.99 0.23 -3.55
N CYS A 435 18.10 0.65 -4.81
CA CYS A 435 18.51 1.98 -5.21
C CYS A 435 17.41 2.52 -6.11
N ASN A 436 16.68 3.53 -5.64
CA ASN A 436 15.71 4.26 -6.46
C ASN A 436 16.43 5.24 -7.40
N ARG A 437 15.68 6.01 -8.20
CA ARG A 437 16.24 7.11 -8.99
C ARG A 437 17.04 8.05 -8.09
N GLN A 438 18.18 8.52 -8.58
CA GLN A 438 19.09 9.39 -7.85
C GLN A 438 19.17 10.73 -8.59
N PRO A 439 19.03 11.88 -7.90
CA PRO A 439 19.02 12.01 -6.44
C PRO A 439 17.69 11.61 -5.78
N HIS A 440 17.76 10.99 -4.60
CA HIS A 440 16.59 10.65 -3.77
C HIS A 440 16.15 11.80 -2.84
N PHE A 441 17.07 12.73 -2.57
CA PHE A 441 16.82 13.97 -1.85
C PHE A 441 17.15 15.17 -2.76
N PRO A 442 16.37 16.26 -2.75
CA PRO A 442 16.65 17.42 -3.60
C PRO A 442 18.05 18.03 -3.43
N ASP A 443 18.63 17.93 -2.23
CA ASP A 443 19.94 18.49 -1.86
C ASP A 443 21.10 17.46 -1.91
N GLN A 444 20.84 16.25 -2.42
CA GLN A 444 21.83 15.19 -2.52
C GLN A 444 22.95 15.56 -3.52
N PRO A 445 24.24 15.47 -3.11
CA PRO A 445 25.36 15.76 -4.01
C PRO A 445 25.47 14.78 -5.19
N ASP A 446 25.97 15.27 -6.32
CA ASP A 446 26.09 14.51 -7.58
C ASP A 446 26.94 13.22 -7.46
N ASP A 447 27.91 13.19 -6.55
CA ASP A 447 28.80 12.05 -6.32
C ASP A 447 28.29 11.08 -5.22
N THR A 448 27.06 11.28 -4.75
CA THR A 448 26.49 10.55 -3.62
C THR A 448 25.28 9.76 -4.07
N LEU A 449 25.16 8.51 -3.62
CA LEU A 449 23.99 7.66 -3.84
C LEU A 449 23.34 7.31 -2.50
N VAL A 450 22.01 7.27 -2.47
CA VAL A 450 21.26 6.79 -1.31
C VAL A 450 20.66 5.43 -1.63
N LEU A 451 21.12 4.41 -0.92
CA LEU A 451 20.60 3.04 -0.96
C LEU A 451 19.77 2.78 0.29
N TRP A 452 18.80 1.88 0.17
CA TRP A 452 17.98 1.43 1.29
C TRP A 452 18.05 -0.08 1.41
N VAL A 453 18.26 -0.56 2.63
CA VAL A 453 18.38 -1.97 2.98
C VAL A 453 17.38 -2.28 4.07
N TYR A 454 16.77 -3.46 4.05
CA TYR A 454 15.97 -3.93 5.17
C TYR A 454 16.02 -5.45 5.28
N GLY A 455 15.88 -5.95 6.50
CA GLY A 455 15.70 -7.38 6.78
C GLY A 455 14.30 -7.63 7.31
N LEU A 456 13.73 -8.81 7.02
CA LEU A 456 12.37 -9.15 7.43
C LEU A 456 12.30 -10.08 8.64
N LEU A 457 13.37 -10.84 8.90
CA LEU A 457 13.45 -11.83 9.98
C LEU A 457 14.43 -11.36 11.06
N MET A 458 13.90 -10.90 12.19
CA MET A 458 14.67 -10.28 13.27
C MET A 458 15.19 -11.27 14.32
N ASP A 459 14.80 -12.54 14.23
CA ASP A 459 15.12 -13.61 15.19
C ASP A 459 16.18 -14.59 14.66
N LYS A 460 16.77 -14.31 13.49
CA LYS A 460 17.75 -15.18 12.82
C LYS A 460 19.15 -14.60 12.89
N GLN A 461 20.15 -15.44 13.14
CA GLN A 461 21.54 -15.07 13.00
C GLN A 461 21.91 -14.89 11.53
N GLY A 462 22.74 -13.90 11.22
CA GLY A 462 23.24 -13.69 9.86
C GLY A 462 24.03 -14.89 9.33
N ASN A 463 24.20 -14.95 8.02
CA ASN A 463 25.04 -15.89 7.31
C ASN A 463 26.52 -15.62 7.59
N ARG A 464 26.92 -14.34 7.69
CA ARG A 464 28.31 -13.95 7.96
C ARG A 464 28.52 -13.36 9.35
N VAL A 465 27.62 -12.49 9.78
CA VAL A 465 27.61 -11.93 11.13
C VAL A 465 26.77 -12.82 12.03
N ASN A 466 27.40 -13.46 13.02
CA ASN A 466 26.74 -14.40 13.94
C ASN A 466 25.90 -13.70 15.03
N LYS A 467 25.04 -12.76 14.62
CA LYS A 467 24.12 -11.96 15.44
C LYS A 467 22.79 -11.84 14.72
N THR A 468 21.73 -11.55 15.46
CA THR A 468 20.48 -11.09 14.85
C THR A 468 20.64 -9.66 14.34
N MET A 469 19.86 -9.27 13.32
CA MET A 469 19.97 -7.94 12.73
C MET A 469 19.82 -6.80 13.76
N PRO A 470 18.88 -6.84 14.73
CA PRO A 470 18.78 -5.79 15.77
C PRO A 470 19.98 -5.68 16.72
N GLU A 471 20.83 -6.71 16.81
CA GLU A 471 22.05 -6.68 17.62
C GLU A 471 23.27 -6.13 16.86
N CYS A 472 23.08 -5.83 15.56
CA CYS A 472 24.15 -5.40 14.67
C CYS A 472 24.33 -3.89 14.68
N THR A 473 25.60 -3.48 14.64
CA THR A 473 25.99 -2.12 14.26
C THR A 473 25.86 -1.93 12.75
N GLY A 474 25.91 -0.68 12.27
CA GLY A 474 25.90 -0.40 10.84
C GLY A 474 27.04 -1.06 10.07
N LYS A 475 28.24 -1.15 10.68
CA LYS A 475 29.39 -1.87 10.12
C LYS A 475 29.09 -3.36 9.91
N GLU A 476 28.37 -3.98 10.83
CA GLU A 476 28.00 -5.40 10.76
C GLU A 476 26.91 -5.63 9.70
N ILE A 477 25.94 -4.72 9.56
CA ILE A 477 24.95 -4.77 8.46
C ILE A 477 25.66 -4.66 7.10
N LEU A 478 26.64 -3.77 6.95
CA LEU A 478 27.44 -3.66 5.74
C LEU A 478 28.25 -4.94 5.47
N THR A 479 28.77 -5.58 6.52
CA THR A 479 29.50 -6.85 6.40
C THR A 479 28.61 -7.95 5.83
N GLU A 480 27.40 -8.09 6.37
CA GLU A 480 26.41 -9.07 5.88
C GLU A 480 25.98 -8.78 4.44
N LEU A 481 25.71 -7.51 4.11
CA LEU A 481 25.37 -7.10 2.75
C LEU A 481 26.50 -7.40 1.75
N CYS A 482 27.75 -7.08 2.10
CA CYS A 482 28.91 -7.35 1.24
C CYS A 482 29.13 -8.84 1.02
N HIS A 483 28.84 -9.68 2.02
CA HIS A 483 28.87 -11.14 1.90
C HIS A 483 27.88 -11.65 0.85
N HIS A 484 26.62 -11.20 0.90
CA HIS A 484 25.60 -11.58 -0.08
C HIS A 484 25.83 -10.98 -1.47
N LEU A 485 26.57 -9.87 -1.56
CA LEU A 485 27.00 -9.28 -2.82
C LEU A 485 28.29 -9.88 -3.39
N GLY A 486 29.00 -10.72 -2.63
CA GLY A 486 30.26 -11.34 -3.05
C GLY A 486 31.43 -10.36 -3.14
N ILE A 487 31.46 -9.32 -2.30
CA ILE A 487 32.49 -8.26 -2.27
C ILE A 487 33.10 -8.08 -0.86
N GLU A 488 33.09 -9.14 -0.07
CA GLU A 488 33.58 -9.12 1.32
C GLU A 488 35.08 -8.78 1.41
N ASP A 489 35.87 -9.13 0.40
CA ASP A 489 37.30 -8.82 0.31
C ASP A 489 37.61 -7.32 0.20
N GLN A 490 36.59 -6.50 -0.10
CA GLN A 490 36.66 -5.06 -0.29
C GLN A 490 35.92 -4.27 0.81
N LEU A 491 35.53 -4.95 1.91
CA LEU A 491 34.71 -4.39 2.98
C LEU A 491 35.27 -3.10 3.60
N ASP A 492 36.58 -3.03 3.83
CA ASP A 492 37.19 -1.85 4.47
C ASP A 492 37.03 -0.58 3.62
N GLU A 493 37.12 -0.71 2.29
CA GLU A 493 36.90 0.41 1.37
C GLU A 493 35.41 0.81 1.29
N VAL A 494 34.51 -0.17 1.37
CA VAL A 494 33.06 0.10 1.46
C VAL A 494 32.74 0.87 2.75
N ILE A 495 33.22 0.42 3.91
CA ILE A 495 32.99 1.09 5.19
C ILE A 495 33.54 2.52 5.18
N ALA A 496 34.72 2.74 4.61
CA ALA A 496 35.33 4.06 4.54
C ALA A 496 34.54 5.07 3.70
N ASN A 497 33.72 4.60 2.75
CA ASN A 497 33.00 5.41 1.78
C ASN A 497 31.47 5.38 1.95
N THR A 498 30.96 4.72 2.99
CA THR A 498 29.52 4.61 3.23
C THR A 498 29.18 5.08 4.63
N LYS A 499 28.25 6.03 4.74
CA LYS A 499 27.58 6.33 6.01
C LYS A 499 26.31 5.50 6.10
N ILE A 500 25.96 5.05 7.28
CA ILE A 500 24.79 4.21 7.50
C ILE A 500 23.99 4.71 8.69
N ARG A 501 22.66 4.75 8.54
CA ARG A 501 21.72 5.06 9.62
C ARG A 501 20.65 4.00 9.68
N ILE A 502 20.45 3.43 10.86
CA ILE A 502 19.56 2.30 11.13
C ILE A 502 18.25 2.83 11.73
N ALA A 503 17.14 2.19 11.39
CA ALA A 503 15.83 2.38 11.99
C ALA A 503 15.19 1.03 12.32
N LEU A 504 15.20 0.68 13.61
CA LEU A 504 14.49 -0.47 14.16
C LEU A 504 13.07 -0.04 14.55
N MET A 505 12.06 -0.59 13.89
CA MET A 505 10.68 -0.12 14.02
C MET A 505 9.80 -1.21 14.63
N PRO A 506 9.38 -1.09 15.92
CA PRO A 506 8.68 -2.15 16.62
C PRO A 506 7.32 -2.52 16.02
N TYR A 507 6.59 -1.54 15.46
CA TYR A 507 5.21 -1.70 15.00
C TYR A 507 5.05 -1.65 13.49
N ILE A 508 6.14 -1.76 12.74
CA ILE A 508 6.15 -1.48 11.31
C ILE A 508 5.23 -2.38 10.48
N THR A 509 5.00 -3.61 10.94
CA THR A 509 4.04 -4.55 10.35
C THR A 509 2.89 -4.90 11.28
N ALA A 510 2.63 -4.08 12.31
CA ALA A 510 1.52 -4.29 13.24
C ALA A 510 0.17 -4.38 12.52
N GLN A 511 -0.03 -3.61 11.45
CA GLN A 511 -1.23 -3.59 10.62
C GLN A 511 -1.50 -4.90 9.86
N PHE A 512 -0.50 -5.78 9.74
CA PHE A 512 -0.63 -7.11 9.14
C PHE A 512 -0.90 -8.21 10.17
N MET A 513 -0.96 -7.90 11.46
CA MET A 513 -1.24 -8.91 12.49
C MET A 513 -2.60 -9.59 12.24
N PRO A 514 -2.74 -10.91 12.50
CA PRO A 514 -4.02 -11.61 12.39
C PRO A 514 -5.12 -10.88 13.16
N ARG A 515 -6.26 -10.73 12.50
CA ARG A 515 -7.41 -9.96 13.00
C ARG A 515 -8.72 -10.69 12.71
N ALA A 516 -9.74 -10.33 13.45
CA ALA A 516 -11.11 -10.77 13.27
C ALA A 516 -12.06 -9.59 13.01
N ALA A 517 -13.32 -9.91 12.67
CA ALA A 517 -14.36 -8.89 12.54
C ALA A 517 -14.49 -8.06 13.83
N GLY A 518 -14.40 -6.74 13.69
CA GLY A 518 -14.52 -5.78 14.80
C GLY A 518 -13.20 -5.40 15.49
N ASP A 519 -12.06 -6.02 15.15
CA ASP A 519 -10.78 -5.61 15.75
C ASP A 519 -10.29 -4.25 15.24
N ARG A 520 -10.59 -3.92 13.97
CA ARG A 520 -10.42 -2.57 13.42
C ARG A 520 -11.76 -1.82 13.47
N PRO A 521 -11.80 -0.58 13.99
CA PRO A 521 -13.03 0.22 13.93
C PRO A 521 -13.33 0.66 12.50
N ARG A 522 -14.60 0.98 12.22
CA ARG A 522 -14.97 1.69 10.97
C ARG A 522 -14.44 3.12 10.99
N VAL A 523 -14.28 3.71 9.81
CA VAL A 523 -13.86 5.12 9.64
C VAL A 523 -14.73 6.09 10.44
N VAL A 524 -16.05 5.93 10.40
CA VAL A 524 -16.95 6.59 11.33
C VAL A 524 -17.63 5.48 12.12
N PRO A 525 -17.17 5.18 13.35
CA PRO A 525 -17.75 4.10 14.15
C PRO A 525 -19.23 4.34 14.43
N GLU A 526 -19.97 3.26 14.63
CA GLU A 526 -21.43 3.33 14.81
C GLU A 526 -21.83 4.30 15.93
N GLY A 527 -22.74 5.22 15.61
CA GLY A 527 -23.23 6.25 16.53
C GLY A 527 -22.33 7.48 16.66
N CYS A 528 -21.11 7.49 16.11
CA CYS A 528 -20.25 8.67 16.14
C CYS A 528 -20.84 9.80 15.28
N THR A 529 -20.99 10.99 15.87
CA THR A 529 -21.58 12.15 15.19
C THR A 529 -20.55 13.16 14.70
N ASN A 530 -19.34 13.12 15.26
CA ASN A 530 -18.28 14.08 14.95
C ASN A 530 -16.85 13.51 15.02
N LEU A 531 -16.69 12.19 15.11
CA LEU A 531 -15.38 11.52 15.15
C LEU A 531 -15.18 10.65 13.92
N GLY A 532 -14.09 10.89 13.21
CA GLY A 532 -13.59 10.07 12.11
C GLY A 532 -12.23 9.47 12.47
N LEU A 533 -12.05 8.18 12.27
CA LEU A 533 -10.79 7.48 12.47
C LEU A 533 -10.12 7.27 11.10
N VAL A 534 -8.83 7.56 11.01
CA VAL A 534 -8.08 7.53 9.75
C VAL A 534 -6.82 6.68 9.87
N GLY A 535 -6.32 6.19 8.75
CA GLY A 535 -5.04 5.48 8.66
C GLY A 535 -5.17 3.97 8.51
N GLN A 536 -4.10 3.25 8.87
CA GLN A 536 -3.86 1.85 8.50
C GLN A 536 -4.55 0.82 9.40
N PHE A 537 -5.12 1.27 10.52
CA PHE A 537 -5.74 0.42 11.52
C PHE A 537 -7.26 0.56 11.54
N VAL A 538 -7.83 1.05 10.44
CA VAL A 538 -9.26 1.36 10.30
C VAL A 538 -9.84 0.52 9.17
N GLU A 539 -11.04 -0.02 9.39
CA GLU A 539 -11.70 -0.93 8.47
C GLU A 539 -12.39 -0.17 7.33
N THR A 540 -11.96 -0.46 6.09
CA THR A 540 -12.68 -0.11 4.85
C THR A 540 -13.37 -1.36 4.27
N ARG A 541 -14.02 -1.26 3.10
CA ARG A 541 -14.71 -2.41 2.48
C ARG A 541 -13.75 -3.47 1.95
N ASN A 542 -12.88 -3.11 1.03
CA ASN A 542 -12.05 -4.06 0.25
C ASN A 542 -10.61 -3.59 0.02
N ASP A 543 -10.24 -2.37 0.42
CA ASP A 543 -8.89 -1.89 0.18
C ASP A 543 -7.89 -2.51 1.16
N ILE A 544 -6.64 -2.55 0.72
CA ILE A 544 -5.51 -3.05 1.50
C ILE A 544 -4.96 -1.97 2.43
N ILE A 545 -4.13 -2.37 3.40
CA ILE A 545 -3.37 -1.44 4.26
C ILE A 545 -1.91 -1.35 3.80
N PHE A 546 -1.01 -0.75 4.58
CA PHE A 546 0.39 -0.48 4.20
C PHE A 546 0.53 0.44 2.95
N THR A 547 -0.50 1.18 2.57
CA THR A 547 -0.46 2.07 1.39
C THR A 547 -0.83 3.50 1.75
N MET A 548 -0.30 4.46 0.98
CA MET A 548 -0.78 5.84 1.06
C MET A 548 -2.26 5.96 0.67
N GLU A 549 -2.69 5.19 -0.34
CA GLU A 549 -4.07 5.08 -0.80
C GLU A 549 -5.04 4.83 0.38
N ALA A 550 -4.77 3.85 1.24
CA ALA A 550 -5.63 3.52 2.38
C ALA A 550 -5.81 4.69 3.37
N SER A 551 -4.72 5.42 3.64
CA SER A 551 -4.77 6.58 4.55
C SER A 551 -5.59 7.73 3.95
N ILE A 552 -5.46 7.99 2.65
CA ILE A 552 -6.23 9.03 1.96
C ILE A 552 -7.70 8.61 1.81
N ARG A 553 -7.97 7.33 1.53
CA ARG A 553 -9.31 6.73 1.43
C ARG A 553 -10.07 6.87 2.74
N THR A 554 -9.48 6.47 3.86
CA THR A 554 -10.12 6.59 5.18
C THR A 554 -10.41 8.05 5.54
N ALA A 555 -9.50 8.98 5.24
CA ALA A 555 -9.73 10.40 5.40
C ALA A 555 -10.93 10.92 4.59
N ARG A 556 -11.00 10.56 3.30
CA ARG A 556 -12.09 10.94 2.40
C ARG A 556 -13.44 10.39 2.88
N ILE A 557 -13.48 9.12 3.29
CA ILE A 557 -14.69 8.48 3.84
C ILE A 557 -15.16 9.24 5.09
N GLY A 558 -14.24 9.57 6.00
CA GLY A 558 -14.56 10.25 7.25
C GLY A 558 -15.17 11.61 7.01
N VAL A 559 -14.54 12.43 6.15
CA VAL A 559 -15.05 13.76 5.80
C VAL A 559 -16.43 13.65 5.17
N TYR A 560 -16.62 12.75 4.21
CA TYR A 560 -17.88 12.65 3.48
C TYR A 560 -19.02 12.18 4.37
N LYS A 561 -18.80 11.17 5.21
CA LYS A 561 -19.80 10.67 6.16
C LYS A 561 -20.17 11.71 7.23
N LEU A 562 -19.18 12.36 7.85
CA LEU A 562 -19.43 13.31 8.96
C LEU A 562 -20.07 14.63 8.50
N LEU A 563 -19.83 15.03 7.25
CA LEU A 563 -20.45 16.20 6.64
C LEU A 563 -21.70 15.86 5.82
N ASN A 564 -22.05 14.57 5.69
CA ASN A 564 -23.12 14.06 4.85
C ASN A 564 -23.06 14.62 3.42
N ILE A 565 -21.86 14.58 2.82
CA ILE A 565 -21.59 15.12 1.49
C ILE A 565 -22.21 14.18 0.44
N PRO A 566 -22.99 14.67 -0.54
CA PRO A 566 -23.65 13.84 -1.56
C PRO A 566 -22.65 13.34 -2.63
N LYS A 567 -21.57 12.69 -2.21
CA LYS A 567 -20.47 12.18 -3.04
C LYS A 567 -19.97 10.87 -2.46
N GLN A 568 -19.75 9.88 -3.31
CA GLN A 568 -19.22 8.58 -2.90
C GLN A 568 -17.69 8.58 -2.88
N VAL A 569 -17.13 7.71 -2.06
CA VAL A 569 -15.77 7.20 -2.19
C VAL A 569 -15.92 5.85 -2.90
N PRO A 570 -15.68 5.76 -4.22
CA PRO A 570 -15.77 4.50 -4.93
C PRO A 570 -14.88 3.45 -4.27
N ASP A 571 -15.28 2.18 -4.29
CA ASP A 571 -14.46 1.06 -3.83
C ASP A 571 -13.17 0.92 -4.66
N ILE A 572 -12.36 -0.10 -4.39
CA ILE A 572 -11.14 -0.36 -5.16
C ILE A 572 -11.41 -0.53 -6.66
N SER A 573 -10.41 -0.23 -7.47
CA SER A 573 -10.48 -0.44 -8.93
C SER A 573 -10.95 -1.86 -9.27
N PRO A 574 -11.93 -2.04 -10.19
CA PRO A 574 -12.56 -3.33 -10.47
C PRO A 574 -11.68 -4.25 -11.34
N THR A 575 -10.35 -4.10 -11.27
CA THR A 575 -9.39 -4.79 -12.13
C THR A 575 -9.49 -6.32 -12.02
N GLN A 576 -9.87 -6.83 -10.85
CA GLN A 576 -10.08 -8.26 -10.61
C GLN A 576 -11.24 -8.88 -11.40
N TYR A 577 -12.23 -8.07 -11.81
CA TYR A 577 -13.39 -8.53 -12.56
C TYR A 577 -13.18 -8.46 -14.08
N ASP A 578 -12.07 -7.86 -14.52
CA ASP A 578 -11.69 -7.83 -15.92
C ASP A 578 -11.20 -9.21 -16.36
N ILE A 579 -11.91 -9.80 -17.32
CA ILE A 579 -11.56 -11.13 -17.85
C ILE A 579 -10.12 -11.19 -18.39
N ARG A 580 -9.58 -10.08 -18.90
CA ARG A 580 -8.19 -10.00 -19.37
C ARG A 580 -7.22 -10.22 -18.22
N ASN A 581 -7.50 -9.61 -17.06
CA ASN A 581 -6.66 -9.74 -15.86
C ASN A 581 -6.81 -11.10 -15.20
N ILE A 582 -8.00 -11.71 -15.24
CA ILE A 582 -8.19 -13.08 -14.75
C ILE A 582 -7.34 -14.07 -15.56
N ILE A 583 -7.39 -13.98 -16.90
CA ILE A 583 -6.60 -14.85 -17.79
C ILE A 583 -5.11 -14.59 -17.60
N LYS A 584 -4.71 -13.31 -17.52
CA LYS A 584 -3.32 -12.91 -17.28
C LYS A 584 -2.79 -13.44 -15.95
N GLY A 585 -3.57 -13.31 -14.87
CA GLY A 585 -3.22 -13.83 -13.57
C GLY A 585 -3.10 -15.35 -13.54
N ALA A 586 -4.02 -16.08 -14.18
CA ALA A 586 -3.92 -17.53 -14.31
C ALA A 586 -2.66 -17.98 -15.06
N ARG A 587 -2.29 -17.24 -16.12
CA ARG A 587 -1.06 -17.49 -16.89
C ARG A 587 0.20 -17.21 -16.07
N ALA A 588 0.24 -16.09 -15.35
CA ALA A 588 1.34 -15.71 -14.49
C ALA A 588 1.57 -16.74 -13.37
N LEU A 589 0.50 -17.15 -12.66
CA LEU A 589 0.55 -18.17 -11.60
C LEU A 589 1.11 -19.53 -12.07
N ASN A 590 1.06 -19.80 -13.37
CA ASN A 590 1.61 -20.99 -14.00
C ASN A 590 2.96 -20.72 -14.69
N SER A 591 3.71 -19.72 -14.23
CA SER A 591 5.03 -19.34 -14.75
C SER A 591 5.02 -19.14 -16.26
N ASN A 592 4.05 -18.36 -16.74
CA ASN A 592 3.85 -18.06 -18.16
C ASN A 592 3.61 -19.27 -19.08
N LYS A 593 3.32 -20.45 -18.53
CA LYS A 593 2.92 -21.65 -19.29
C LYS A 593 1.41 -21.74 -19.45
N PRO A 594 0.90 -22.37 -20.53
CA PRO A 594 -0.52 -22.49 -20.73
C PRO A 594 -1.25 -23.12 -19.54
N PHE A 595 -2.27 -22.45 -19.00
CA PHE A 595 -3.07 -22.95 -17.89
C PHE A 595 -4.20 -23.87 -18.39
N ILE A 596 -4.78 -24.65 -17.47
CA ILE A 596 -5.88 -25.56 -17.80
C ILE A 596 -7.12 -24.76 -18.24
N GLY A 597 -7.60 -25.04 -19.45
CA GLY A 597 -8.68 -24.35 -20.15
C GLY A 597 -8.19 -23.41 -21.26
N GLU A 598 -6.91 -22.99 -21.27
CA GLU A 598 -6.43 -21.93 -22.15
C GLU A 598 -6.47 -22.33 -23.63
N ARG A 599 -6.05 -23.56 -23.98
CA ARG A 599 -6.10 -24.02 -25.39
C ARG A 599 -7.54 -24.12 -25.91
N MET A 600 -8.49 -24.40 -25.02
CA MET A 600 -9.92 -24.37 -25.36
C MET A 600 -10.40 -22.94 -25.63
N LEU A 601 -9.97 -21.97 -24.82
CA LEU A 601 -10.27 -20.56 -25.05
C LEU A 601 -9.70 -20.08 -26.40
N HIS A 602 -8.46 -20.45 -26.75
CA HIS A 602 -7.88 -20.15 -28.06
C HIS A 602 -8.72 -20.69 -29.22
N ARG A 603 -9.18 -21.94 -29.14
CA ARG A 603 -10.08 -22.48 -30.17
C ARG A 603 -11.37 -21.68 -30.32
N LEU A 604 -11.92 -21.17 -29.23
CA LEU A 604 -13.16 -20.39 -29.26
C LEU A 604 -12.93 -18.94 -29.75
N LEU A 605 -11.84 -18.29 -29.33
CA LEU A 605 -11.69 -16.84 -29.41
C LEU A 605 -10.68 -16.33 -30.44
N ASP A 606 -9.71 -17.13 -30.90
CA ASP A 606 -8.60 -16.68 -31.78
C ASP A 606 -9.04 -16.00 -33.08
N LYS A 607 -10.23 -16.34 -33.58
CA LYS A 607 -10.79 -15.79 -34.82
C LYS A 607 -11.92 -14.78 -34.56
N THR A 608 -11.99 -14.24 -33.35
CA THR A 608 -13.06 -13.33 -32.92
C THR A 608 -12.49 -11.98 -32.49
N TYR A 609 -13.37 -11.02 -32.21
CA TYR A 609 -13.00 -9.74 -31.60
C TYR A 609 -12.17 -9.91 -30.31
N PHE A 610 -12.44 -10.98 -29.55
CA PHE A 610 -11.81 -11.23 -28.25
C PHE A 610 -10.47 -11.95 -28.33
N ALA A 611 -9.90 -12.19 -29.52
CA ALA A 611 -8.61 -12.88 -29.65
C ALA A 611 -7.50 -12.24 -28.78
N HIS A 612 -7.50 -10.91 -28.67
CA HIS A 612 -6.49 -10.13 -27.92
C HIS A 612 -6.53 -10.33 -26.39
N ILE A 613 -7.57 -10.96 -25.83
CA ILE A 613 -7.62 -11.21 -24.37
C ILE A 613 -6.79 -12.42 -23.96
N LEU A 614 -6.33 -13.22 -24.93
CA LEU A 614 -5.55 -14.43 -24.71
C LEU A 614 -4.06 -14.16 -24.89
N PRO A 615 -3.21 -14.59 -23.94
CA PRO A 615 -1.77 -14.62 -24.14
C PRO A 615 -1.41 -15.49 -25.35
N PRO A 616 -0.36 -15.15 -26.12
CA PRO A 616 0.11 -16.05 -27.17
C PRO A 616 0.53 -17.42 -26.60
N LEU A 617 0.12 -18.50 -27.29
CA LEU A 617 0.63 -19.84 -26.98
C LEU A 617 2.11 -19.94 -27.39
N PRO A 618 2.97 -20.56 -26.55
CA PRO A 618 4.40 -20.71 -26.85
C PRO A 618 4.67 -21.82 -27.87
N GLU A 619 3.66 -22.65 -28.17
CA GLU A 619 3.75 -23.82 -29.03
C GLU A 619 3.64 -23.46 -30.52
N PRO A 620 4.42 -24.12 -31.40
CA PRO A 620 4.21 -24.04 -32.85
C PRO A 620 2.80 -24.48 -33.26
N GLU A 621 2.26 -23.93 -34.34
CA GLU A 621 0.91 -24.26 -34.84
C GLU A 621 0.69 -25.77 -35.03
N GLU A 622 1.73 -26.51 -35.43
CA GLU A 622 1.67 -27.95 -35.71
C GLU A 622 1.35 -28.80 -34.47
N THR A 623 1.73 -28.36 -33.27
CA THR A 623 1.56 -29.13 -32.03
C THR A 623 0.32 -28.73 -31.23
N LYS A 624 -0.32 -27.59 -31.58
CA LYS A 624 -1.49 -27.07 -30.85
C LYS A 624 -2.66 -28.05 -30.79
N GLN A 625 -2.88 -28.81 -31.85
CA GLN A 625 -3.98 -29.78 -31.89
C GLN A 625 -3.75 -30.95 -30.92
N THR A 626 -2.53 -31.48 -30.89
CA THR A 626 -2.15 -32.59 -30.02
C THR A 626 -2.21 -32.20 -28.55
N HIS A 627 -1.62 -31.05 -28.17
CA HIS A 627 -1.65 -30.60 -26.78
C HIS A 627 -3.06 -30.23 -26.30
N PHE A 628 -3.92 -29.73 -27.18
CA PHE A 628 -5.34 -29.56 -26.85
C PHE A 628 -6.03 -30.90 -26.54
N GLU A 629 -5.75 -31.95 -27.32
CA GLU A 629 -6.33 -33.28 -27.07
C GLU A 629 -5.80 -33.89 -25.77
N GLU A 630 -4.54 -33.65 -25.42
CA GLU A 630 -3.96 -34.03 -24.12
C GLU A 630 -4.65 -33.31 -22.95
N GLU A 631 -4.85 -32.00 -23.08
CA GLU A 631 -5.52 -31.18 -22.06
C GLU A 631 -6.99 -31.59 -21.86
N LEU A 632 -7.70 -31.92 -22.94
CA LEU A 632 -9.06 -32.47 -22.85
C LEU A 632 -9.09 -33.83 -22.13
N ARG A 633 -8.06 -34.67 -22.30
CA ARG A 633 -7.96 -35.95 -21.56
C ARG A 633 -7.74 -35.70 -20.08
N GLU A 634 -6.99 -34.67 -19.72
CA GLU A 634 -6.80 -34.25 -18.32
C GLU A 634 -8.09 -33.71 -17.70
N LEU A 635 -8.86 -32.90 -18.45
CA LEU A 635 -10.11 -32.29 -18.01
C LEU A 635 -11.33 -33.23 -17.94
N LEU A 636 -11.51 -34.10 -18.94
CA LEU A 636 -12.71 -34.91 -19.12
C LEU A 636 -12.52 -36.40 -18.74
N GLY A 637 -11.30 -36.79 -18.35
CA GLY A 637 -10.95 -38.19 -18.07
C GLY A 637 -10.78 -39.04 -19.33
N LYS A 638 -10.50 -40.35 -19.18
CA LYS A 638 -10.13 -41.28 -20.28
C LYS A 638 -11.26 -41.65 -21.28
N GLY A 639 -12.43 -41.00 -21.22
CA GLY A 639 -13.58 -41.32 -22.06
C GLY A 639 -13.49 -40.74 -23.48
N GLY A 640 -12.90 -41.49 -24.42
CA GLY A 640 -12.62 -41.02 -25.79
C GLY A 640 -13.83 -40.48 -26.58
N ASP A 641 -15.02 -41.06 -26.43
CA ASP A 641 -16.23 -40.63 -27.17
C ASP A 641 -16.75 -39.26 -26.75
N SER A 642 -16.67 -38.92 -25.45
CA SER A 642 -17.07 -37.61 -24.94
C SER A 642 -16.08 -36.53 -25.38
N ILE A 643 -14.79 -36.86 -25.42
CA ILE A 643 -13.73 -35.96 -25.89
C ILE A 643 -13.90 -35.63 -27.37
N HIS A 644 -14.15 -36.65 -28.21
CA HIS A 644 -14.34 -36.42 -29.65
C HIS A 644 -15.60 -35.61 -29.96
N LYS A 645 -16.73 -35.87 -29.28
CA LYS A 645 -17.96 -35.08 -29.44
C LYS A 645 -17.78 -33.63 -29.01
N PHE A 646 -17.10 -33.39 -27.89
CA PHE A 646 -16.84 -32.05 -27.38
C PHE A 646 -15.86 -31.28 -28.28
N SER A 647 -14.75 -31.90 -28.68
CA SER A 647 -13.78 -31.33 -29.62
C SER A 647 -14.43 -30.95 -30.97
N SER A 648 -15.29 -31.83 -31.50
CA SER A 648 -16.05 -31.59 -32.72
C SER A 648 -17.03 -30.41 -32.57
N TRP A 649 -17.73 -30.31 -31.45
CA TRP A 649 -18.63 -29.19 -31.14
C TRP A 649 -17.89 -27.84 -31.06
N VAL A 650 -16.75 -27.80 -30.37
CA VAL A 650 -15.91 -26.59 -30.27
C VAL A 650 -15.37 -26.18 -31.66
N ASN A 651 -14.94 -27.15 -32.47
CA ASN A 651 -14.47 -26.87 -33.84
C ASN A 651 -15.61 -26.32 -34.73
N SER A 652 -16.81 -26.91 -34.64
CA SER A 652 -17.99 -26.40 -35.36
C SER A 652 -18.36 -24.97 -34.93
N LEU A 653 -18.30 -24.67 -33.63
CA LEU A 653 -18.50 -23.30 -33.13
C LEU A 653 -17.44 -22.33 -33.68
N ARG A 654 -16.16 -22.72 -33.67
CA ARG A 654 -15.06 -21.91 -34.20
C ARG A 654 -15.25 -21.57 -35.68
N GLU A 655 -15.67 -22.54 -36.48
CA GLU A 655 -15.96 -22.33 -37.90
C GLU A 655 -17.14 -21.37 -38.09
N ASN A 656 -18.22 -21.58 -37.33
CA ASN A 656 -19.41 -20.72 -37.37
C ASN A 656 -19.12 -19.25 -37.03
N PHE A 657 -18.18 -18.95 -36.13
CA PHE A 657 -17.79 -17.56 -35.85
C PHE A 657 -16.95 -16.92 -36.96
N SER A 658 -16.25 -17.72 -37.77
CA SER A 658 -15.40 -17.24 -38.86
C SER A 658 -16.13 -17.11 -40.20
N SER A 659 -17.23 -17.83 -40.39
CA SER A 659 -18.06 -17.75 -41.59
C SER A 659 -19.25 -16.81 -41.37
N LYS A 660 -19.25 -15.64 -42.04
CA LYS A 660 -20.52 -14.99 -42.40
C LYS A 660 -21.16 -15.86 -43.47
N ASP A 661 -22.21 -16.59 -43.09
CA ASP A 661 -23.10 -17.35 -43.95
C ASP A 661 -22.50 -18.53 -44.72
N LYS A 662 -23.06 -19.70 -44.46
CA LYS A 662 -23.84 -20.35 -45.51
C LYS A 662 -25.30 -20.35 -45.12
#